data_AF-A0AAU2YGD7-F1
#
_entry.id   AF-A0AAU2YGD7-F1
#
_cell.length_a   1.000
_cell.length_b   1.000
_cell.length_c   1.000
_cell.angle_alpha   90.00
_cell.angle_beta   90.00
_cell.angle_gamma   90.00
#
_symmetry.space_group_name_H-M   'P 1'
#
loop_
_entity.id
_entity.type
_entity.pdbx_description
1 polymer ?
#
loop_
_entity_poly.entity_id
_entity_poly.type
_entity_poly.pdbx_seq_one_letter_code
_entity_poly.pdbx_strand_id
1 'polypeptide(L)'
;MTSRPGPGVPATSPGETTLGDHVLGQLRRLGATVGLSEADTELYGQVLIASLAGAAHRPLSLPPASPTFLSDDHSPVEFSLASSPDAAPALRVLVEPGWVHSDMADSGRAGLAVIRAMGARWGFATDRLDALADLFFPAAAQGPLALWYALDLRAGGVPGVKVYLNPSASGPEGAARTVQEALRRLGYGQAFEQLPPAAGYPFLALDLGAWTSPRVKVYVRHPRMSADDACALSRASGAAAADIRYFFHAAAGSLAPSERGGNDTLRLVRRPVLTCHSFTEGDSNPSGFTLHIPVRDYVRDDEEALARATALLTRAGMDPTVLNRSLGALTQRNLADGVGLIAYLALVYERNRPPRLTAYLSSEAHRVRPPQEQYPRGTWMPAQLTRSVLDLGHQAVGHVSPHTAHRTEGSHVEPYRIKVVEPLAFTTREEREAALKRVAYNPFDLRADEVTIDLLSDSGTGAISADQLAAGMQGDESYAGSRSFYRWHEVVSELTGYPHILPAHQGRAAERILFSSLLRPGTSVLSNTHFDTTRANVELTGCTAYDLPCAEAKDLDSDFPFKGNIDLIALEQALENADRTPVGAVLMTITNNGGGGQPVSMDNLHRTAELCRRHNVPMILDAARFAENAWLVTQREPGYADRTPRQVAEEAFRLADGCVMSAKKDGIVHIGGFIGLKDAELAERCGGLLIATEGFTTYGGLSGRDLDMMARGLLEVTEPAYLAERADIAAYLAARIREAGVDIVEPAGLHALYVNAGRLLPHIPPHQYPGTALVCELYLRGGIRSAELGSLYLGEEDEHGNPVKTAPYELVRLALPRRVYTRSHYDHVAATLADIAKNPESVRGYRVTGQSPILRHFSIKLEPVSPAADQHSSFVTTRAQP
;
A
#
# COMPACT_ATOMS: atom_id res chain seq x y z
N MET A 1 -45.19 -3.01 27.08
CA MET A 1 -44.63 -1.79 26.47
C MET A 1 -44.57 -1.99 24.97
N THR A 2 -45.27 -1.13 24.25
CA THR A 2 -45.46 -1.14 22.78
C THR A 2 -44.14 -0.90 22.06
N SER A 3 -43.62 -1.91 21.36
CA SER A 3 -42.45 -1.80 20.48
C SER A 3 -42.82 -1.10 19.17
N ARG A 4 -42.07 -0.07 18.79
CA ARG A 4 -42.17 0.62 17.49
C ARG A 4 -41.94 -0.36 16.33
N PRO A 5 -42.64 -0.23 15.19
CA PRO A 5 -42.35 -0.99 13.99
C PRO A 5 -41.07 -0.46 13.32
N GLY A 6 -40.21 -1.37 12.85
CA GLY A 6 -38.99 -1.05 12.10
C GLY A 6 -39.28 -0.41 10.74
N PRO A 7 -38.26 0.15 10.05
CA PRO A 7 -38.44 0.83 8.77
C PRO A 7 -39.00 -0.15 7.74
N GLY A 8 -40.13 0.23 7.12
CA GLY A 8 -40.90 -0.61 6.22
C GLY A 8 -40.10 -1.06 4.99
N VAL A 9 -40.15 -2.37 4.72
CA VAL A 9 -39.77 -2.94 3.43
C VAL A 9 -40.70 -2.33 2.37
N PRO A 10 -40.19 -1.70 1.29
CA PRO A 10 -41.05 -1.20 0.22
C PRO A 10 -41.85 -2.34 -0.39
N ALA A 11 -43.15 -2.15 -0.63
CA ALA A 11 -43.94 -3.11 -1.37
C ALA A 11 -43.34 -3.29 -2.77
N THR A 12 -43.01 -4.53 -3.14
CA THR A 12 -42.46 -4.89 -4.44
C THR A 12 -43.45 -4.55 -5.55
N SER A 13 -42.98 -3.91 -6.62
CA SER A 13 -43.82 -3.65 -7.80
C SER A 13 -44.18 -4.98 -8.49
N PRO A 14 -45.39 -5.14 -9.05
CA PRO A 14 -45.77 -6.37 -9.75
C PRO A 14 -44.80 -6.65 -10.92
N GLY A 15 -44.07 -7.76 -10.85
CA GLY A 15 -43.16 -8.23 -11.91
C GLY A 15 -41.65 -8.14 -11.62
N GLU A 16 -41.25 -7.66 -10.44
CA GLU A 16 -39.85 -7.55 -10.05
C GLU A 16 -39.34 -8.84 -9.37
N THR A 17 -38.31 -9.49 -9.93
CA THR A 17 -37.73 -10.73 -9.37
C THR A 17 -37.01 -10.45 -8.05
N THR A 18 -37.40 -11.16 -6.99
CA THR A 18 -36.72 -11.07 -5.69
C THR A 18 -35.53 -12.04 -5.61
N LEU A 19 -34.63 -11.80 -4.66
CA LEU A 19 -33.53 -12.72 -4.36
C LEU A 19 -34.06 -14.13 -4.08
N GLY A 20 -35.14 -14.24 -3.30
CA GLY A 20 -35.78 -15.51 -2.97
C GLY A 20 -36.30 -16.23 -4.21
N ASP A 21 -37.01 -15.53 -5.10
CA ASP A 21 -37.51 -16.11 -6.35
C ASP A 21 -36.37 -16.67 -7.22
N HIS A 22 -35.28 -15.90 -7.32
CA HIS A 22 -34.10 -16.28 -8.10
C HIS A 22 -33.41 -17.53 -7.56
N VAL A 23 -33.03 -17.54 -6.27
CA VAL A 23 -32.30 -18.67 -5.69
C VAL A 23 -33.18 -19.92 -5.52
N LEU A 24 -34.49 -19.75 -5.30
CA LEU A 24 -35.44 -20.86 -5.27
C LEU A 24 -35.62 -21.48 -6.66
N GLY A 25 -35.73 -20.64 -7.70
CA GLY A 25 -35.77 -21.10 -9.09
C GLY A 25 -34.51 -21.87 -9.48
N GLN A 26 -33.33 -21.38 -9.09
CA GLN A 26 -32.05 -22.07 -9.27
C GLN A 26 -32.02 -23.41 -8.53
N LEU A 27 -32.40 -23.43 -7.24
CA LEU A 27 -32.44 -24.65 -6.44
C LEU A 27 -33.36 -25.71 -7.06
N ARG A 28 -34.54 -25.33 -7.57
CA ARG A 28 -35.47 -26.24 -8.25
C ARG A 28 -34.85 -26.88 -9.49
N ARG A 29 -34.24 -26.07 -10.36
CA ARG A 29 -33.60 -26.57 -11.58
C ARG A 29 -32.39 -27.44 -11.25
N LEU A 30 -31.56 -27.05 -10.28
CA LEU A 30 -30.42 -27.83 -9.81
C LEU A 30 -30.83 -29.14 -9.14
N GLY A 31 -31.90 -29.15 -8.33
CA GLY A 31 -32.41 -30.37 -7.72
C GLY A 31 -32.76 -31.42 -8.78
N ALA A 32 -33.40 -30.99 -9.88
CA ALA A 32 -33.69 -31.87 -11.00
C ALA A 32 -32.44 -32.40 -11.71
N THR A 33 -31.35 -31.62 -11.81
CA THR A 33 -30.12 -32.10 -12.49
C THR A 33 -29.41 -33.22 -11.72
N VAL A 34 -29.54 -33.25 -10.39
CA VAL A 34 -28.96 -34.27 -9.50
C VAL A 34 -29.95 -35.36 -9.09
N GLY A 35 -31.20 -35.32 -9.58
CA GLY A 35 -32.21 -36.34 -9.32
C GLY A 35 -32.90 -36.25 -7.96
N LEU A 36 -32.94 -35.08 -7.32
CA LEU A 36 -33.80 -34.85 -6.16
C LEU A 36 -35.26 -34.82 -6.58
N SER A 37 -36.13 -35.36 -5.73
CA SER A 37 -37.58 -35.29 -5.97
C SER A 37 -38.07 -33.84 -5.87
N GLU A 38 -39.20 -33.54 -6.51
CA GLU A 38 -39.85 -32.24 -6.39
C GLU A 38 -40.21 -31.95 -4.92
N ALA A 39 -40.66 -32.97 -4.18
CA ALA A 39 -40.99 -32.86 -2.76
C ALA A 39 -39.76 -32.51 -1.90
N ASP A 40 -38.62 -33.16 -2.13
CA ASP A 40 -37.36 -32.85 -1.42
C ASP A 40 -36.91 -31.42 -1.75
N THR A 41 -36.97 -31.04 -3.02
CA THR A 41 -36.50 -29.73 -3.49
C THR A 41 -37.37 -28.59 -2.96
N GLU A 42 -38.69 -28.79 -2.89
CA GLU A 42 -39.62 -27.83 -2.30
C GLU A 42 -39.40 -27.68 -0.79
N LEU A 43 -39.18 -28.79 -0.09
CA LEU A 43 -38.84 -28.79 1.34
C LEU A 43 -37.56 -27.99 1.61
N TYR A 44 -36.50 -28.22 0.83
CA TYR A 44 -35.25 -27.45 0.97
C TYR A 44 -35.41 -25.99 0.57
N GLY A 45 -36.24 -25.71 -0.44
CA GLY A 45 -36.61 -24.35 -0.85
C GLY A 45 -37.28 -23.57 0.27
N GLN A 46 -38.23 -24.18 0.98
CA GLN A 46 -38.89 -23.55 2.13
C GLN A 46 -37.90 -23.20 3.24
N VAL A 47 -36.94 -24.08 3.52
CA VAL A 47 -35.89 -23.83 4.52
C VAL A 47 -34.97 -22.70 4.06
N LEU A 48 -34.55 -22.70 2.80
CA LEU A 48 -33.72 -21.64 2.22
C LEU A 48 -34.42 -20.28 2.33
N ILE A 49 -35.67 -20.16 1.92
CA ILE A 49 -36.42 -18.89 1.99
C ILE A 49 -36.62 -18.46 3.45
N ALA A 50 -37.00 -19.39 4.34
CA ALA A 50 -37.16 -19.08 5.75
C ALA A 50 -35.86 -18.59 6.41
N SER A 51 -34.71 -19.16 6.02
CA SER A 51 -33.40 -18.79 6.56
C SER A 51 -32.92 -17.41 6.12
N LEU A 52 -33.29 -16.99 4.91
CA LEU A 52 -32.96 -15.68 4.35
C LEU A 52 -33.85 -14.59 4.95
N ALA A 53 -34.98 -14.95 5.54
CA ALA A 53 -35.91 -14.04 6.21
C ALA A 53 -36.22 -12.82 5.31
N GLY A 54 -36.05 -11.60 5.82
CA GLY A 54 -36.28 -10.37 5.05
C GLY A 54 -35.43 -10.24 3.78
N ALA A 55 -34.29 -10.94 3.70
CA ALA A 55 -33.43 -10.95 2.50
C ALA A 55 -34.14 -11.58 1.30
N ALA A 56 -34.97 -12.61 1.52
CA ALA A 56 -35.64 -13.33 0.44
C ALA A 56 -36.56 -12.41 -0.37
N HIS A 57 -37.16 -11.41 0.26
CA HIS A 57 -38.08 -10.48 -0.38
C HIS A 57 -37.38 -9.27 -1.02
N ARG A 58 -36.05 -9.18 -0.96
CA ARG A 58 -35.30 -8.06 -1.53
C ARG A 58 -35.31 -8.16 -3.06
N PRO A 59 -35.71 -7.10 -3.80
CA PRO A 59 -35.56 -7.04 -5.25
C PRO A 59 -34.11 -7.18 -5.72
N LEU A 60 -33.87 -7.94 -6.80
CA LEU A 60 -32.53 -8.04 -7.41
C LEU A 60 -32.10 -6.79 -8.17
N SER A 61 -33.03 -5.90 -8.49
CA SER A 61 -32.73 -4.57 -9.02
C SER A 61 -31.94 -3.70 -8.02
N LEU A 62 -32.06 -4.00 -6.72
CA LEU A 62 -31.31 -3.32 -5.68
C LEU A 62 -29.91 -3.93 -5.54
N PRO A 63 -28.90 -3.11 -5.19
CA PRO A 63 -27.59 -3.63 -4.84
C PRO A 63 -27.67 -4.59 -3.64
N PRO A 64 -26.65 -5.45 -3.44
CA PRO A 64 -26.50 -6.28 -2.25
C PRO A 64 -26.77 -5.50 -0.96
N ALA A 65 -27.47 -6.11 0.00
CA ALA A 65 -27.79 -5.46 1.28
C ALA A 65 -26.53 -5.18 2.12
N SER A 66 -25.55 -6.08 2.05
CA SER A 66 -24.25 -5.97 2.70
C SER A 66 -23.21 -6.72 1.85
N PRO A 67 -21.93 -6.29 1.81
CA PRO A 67 -20.87 -7.07 1.18
C PRO A 67 -20.61 -8.35 1.98
N THR A 68 -20.99 -9.50 1.43
CA THR A 68 -20.53 -10.81 1.90
C THR A 68 -19.35 -11.28 1.06
N PHE A 69 -18.51 -12.14 1.63
CA PHE A 69 -17.44 -12.86 0.96
C PHE A 69 -17.77 -14.35 0.77
N LEU A 70 -19.03 -14.74 1.04
CA LEU A 70 -19.60 -16.05 0.74
C LEU A 70 -19.51 -16.31 -0.76
N SER A 71 -19.99 -15.36 -1.56
CA SER A 71 -19.89 -15.37 -3.01
C SER A 71 -19.27 -14.07 -3.53
N ASP A 72 -18.75 -14.13 -4.74
CA ASP A 72 -18.05 -13.00 -5.38
C ASP A 72 -18.94 -11.89 -5.92
N ASP A 73 -20.22 -12.20 -6.12
CA ASP A 73 -21.26 -11.26 -6.48
C ASP A 73 -21.94 -10.66 -5.25
N HIS A 74 -21.46 -11.00 -4.04
CA HIS A 74 -22.04 -10.59 -2.75
C HIS A 74 -23.46 -11.09 -2.52
N SER A 75 -23.84 -12.20 -3.15
CA SER A 75 -25.06 -12.94 -2.84
C SER A 75 -24.90 -13.73 -1.54
N PRO A 76 -25.93 -13.81 -0.68
CA PRO A 76 -25.86 -14.60 0.55
C PRO A 76 -26.05 -16.10 0.31
N VAL A 77 -26.00 -16.56 -0.95
CA VAL A 77 -26.24 -17.95 -1.35
C VAL A 77 -25.20 -18.38 -2.38
N GLU A 78 -24.58 -19.54 -2.16
CA GLU A 78 -23.68 -20.19 -3.12
C GLU A 78 -24.03 -21.68 -3.18
N PHE A 79 -23.99 -22.26 -4.38
CA PHE A 79 -24.24 -23.69 -4.56
C PHE A 79 -22.92 -24.45 -4.68
N SER A 80 -22.94 -25.75 -4.44
CA SER A 80 -21.80 -26.60 -4.84
C SER A 80 -22.26 -28.00 -5.22
N LEU A 81 -21.51 -28.63 -6.12
CA LEU A 81 -21.72 -30.01 -6.54
C LEU A 81 -20.52 -30.83 -6.12
N ALA A 82 -20.75 -31.83 -5.28
CA ALA A 82 -19.72 -32.76 -4.84
C ALA A 82 -19.89 -34.12 -5.54
N SER A 83 -18.99 -34.40 -6.47
CA SER A 83 -18.95 -35.64 -7.24
C SER A 83 -18.06 -36.67 -6.57
N SER A 84 -18.50 -37.93 -6.59
CA SER A 84 -17.73 -39.10 -6.16
C SER A 84 -17.78 -40.15 -7.28
N PRO A 85 -16.83 -41.09 -7.33
CA PRO A 85 -16.96 -42.25 -8.21
C PRO A 85 -18.23 -43.04 -7.88
N ASP A 86 -18.89 -43.56 -8.90
CA ASP A 86 -20.03 -44.48 -8.79
C ASP A 86 -21.26 -43.96 -8.01
N ALA A 87 -21.38 -42.64 -7.82
CA ALA A 87 -22.52 -42.01 -7.16
C ALA A 87 -22.97 -40.74 -7.87
N ALA A 88 -24.26 -40.43 -7.78
CA ALA A 88 -24.78 -39.15 -8.25
C ALA A 88 -24.15 -37.97 -7.47
N PRO A 89 -23.82 -36.85 -8.13
CA PRO A 89 -23.28 -35.67 -7.44
C PRO A 89 -24.22 -35.15 -6.36
N ALA A 90 -23.67 -34.86 -5.18
CA ALA A 90 -24.42 -34.26 -4.09
C ALA A 90 -24.51 -32.75 -4.27
N LEU A 91 -25.74 -32.23 -4.38
CA LEU A 91 -26.01 -30.79 -4.39
C LEU A 91 -25.97 -30.22 -2.98
N ARG A 92 -25.30 -29.08 -2.82
CA ARG A 92 -25.26 -28.33 -1.57
C ARG A 92 -25.60 -26.87 -1.79
N VAL A 93 -26.18 -26.26 -0.77
CA VAL A 93 -26.43 -24.82 -0.72
C VAL A 93 -25.79 -24.25 0.55
N LEU A 94 -24.90 -23.28 0.37
CA LEU A 94 -24.25 -22.48 1.41
C LEU A 94 -25.01 -21.16 1.55
N VAL A 95 -25.32 -20.74 2.76
CA VAL A 95 -26.17 -19.58 3.05
C VAL A 95 -25.60 -18.74 4.18
N GLU A 96 -25.69 -17.42 4.03
CA GLU A 96 -25.48 -16.43 5.08
C GLU A 96 -26.83 -15.88 5.58
N PRO A 97 -27.41 -16.45 6.64
CA PRO A 97 -28.74 -16.04 7.13
C PRO A 97 -28.76 -14.62 7.70
N GLY A 98 -27.62 -14.15 8.23
CA GLY A 98 -27.51 -12.83 8.85
C GLY A 98 -27.19 -11.68 7.89
N TRP A 99 -27.20 -11.91 6.57
CA TRP A 99 -26.70 -10.98 5.54
C TRP A 99 -27.33 -9.59 5.54
N VAL A 100 -28.59 -9.46 5.99
CA VAL A 100 -29.30 -8.17 6.05
C VAL A 100 -28.95 -7.33 7.27
N HIS A 101 -28.20 -7.89 8.24
CA HIS A 101 -27.80 -7.18 9.44
C HIS A 101 -26.46 -6.45 9.22
N SER A 102 -26.42 -5.17 9.60
CA SER A 102 -25.20 -4.36 9.57
C SER A 102 -24.26 -4.64 10.76
N ASP A 103 -24.80 -5.19 11.85
CA ASP A 103 -24.04 -5.60 13.04
C ASP A 103 -23.76 -7.11 13.03
N MET A 104 -22.51 -7.49 13.31
CA MET A 104 -22.08 -8.89 13.31
C MET A 104 -22.67 -9.69 14.48
N ALA A 105 -22.98 -9.05 15.61
CA ALA A 105 -23.63 -9.75 16.72
C ALA A 105 -25.10 -10.07 16.40
N ASP A 106 -25.83 -9.16 15.75
CA ASP A 106 -27.16 -9.43 15.19
C ASP A 106 -27.13 -10.51 14.10
N SER A 107 -26.17 -10.43 13.18
CA SER A 107 -25.96 -11.47 12.15
C SER A 107 -25.75 -12.85 12.77
N GLY A 108 -24.92 -12.92 13.82
CA GLY A 108 -24.69 -14.15 14.60
C GLY A 108 -25.94 -14.67 15.31
N ARG A 109 -26.73 -13.78 15.94
CA ARG A 109 -28.02 -14.13 16.57
C ARG A 109 -29.00 -14.72 15.55
N ALA A 110 -29.14 -14.09 14.39
CA ALA A 110 -29.99 -14.58 13.31
C ALA A 110 -29.53 -15.97 12.82
N GLY A 111 -28.22 -16.14 12.61
CA GLY A 111 -27.64 -17.43 12.23
C GLY A 111 -27.89 -18.55 13.25
N LEU A 112 -27.67 -18.27 14.55
CA LEU A 112 -27.93 -19.24 15.62
C LEU A 112 -29.41 -19.63 15.69
N ALA A 113 -30.33 -18.68 15.51
CA ALA A 113 -31.77 -18.96 15.51
C ALA A 113 -32.15 -19.90 14.36
N VAL A 114 -31.59 -19.70 13.16
CA VAL A 114 -31.80 -20.56 12.00
C VAL A 114 -31.31 -21.99 12.29
N ILE A 115 -30.10 -22.15 12.84
CA ILE A 115 -29.54 -23.49 13.14
C ILE A 115 -30.35 -24.22 14.20
N ARG A 116 -30.81 -23.53 15.25
CA ARG A 116 -31.67 -24.13 16.28
C ARG A 116 -33.03 -24.54 15.72
N ALA A 117 -33.61 -23.75 14.82
CA ALA A 117 -34.84 -24.11 14.12
C ALA A 117 -34.65 -25.37 13.23
N MET A 118 -33.51 -25.49 12.55
CA MET A 118 -33.15 -26.71 11.81
C MET A 118 -32.96 -27.92 12.74
N GLY A 119 -32.31 -27.71 13.89
CA GLY A 119 -32.14 -28.75 14.93
C GLY A 119 -33.47 -29.28 15.43
N ALA A 120 -34.42 -28.40 15.72
CA ALA A 120 -35.79 -28.78 16.09
C ALA A 120 -36.54 -29.50 14.95
N ARG A 121 -36.37 -29.05 13.70
CA ARG A 121 -37.03 -29.64 12.52
C ARG A 121 -36.57 -31.07 12.24
N TRP A 122 -35.26 -31.32 12.29
CA TRP A 122 -34.66 -32.59 11.88
C TRP A 122 -34.10 -33.44 13.04
N GLY A 123 -34.29 -32.99 14.28
CA GLY A 123 -33.97 -33.75 15.50
C GLY A 123 -32.47 -33.92 15.76
N PHE A 124 -31.64 -32.92 15.45
CA PHE A 124 -30.20 -32.95 15.77
C PHE A 124 -29.83 -31.94 16.87
N ALA A 125 -28.77 -32.26 17.61
CA ALA A 125 -28.30 -31.44 18.74
C ALA A 125 -27.42 -30.26 18.30
N THR A 126 -27.54 -29.12 18.98
CA THR A 126 -26.69 -27.95 18.78
C THR A 126 -25.63 -27.75 19.85
N ASP A 127 -25.51 -28.69 20.81
CA ASP A 127 -24.64 -28.57 21.99
C ASP A 127 -23.19 -28.21 21.65
N ARG A 128 -22.66 -28.79 20.56
CA ARG A 128 -21.30 -28.50 20.08
C ARG A 128 -21.13 -27.06 19.61
N LEU A 129 -22.16 -26.48 19.01
CA LEU A 129 -22.16 -25.07 18.60
C LEU A 129 -22.38 -24.16 19.80
N ASP A 130 -23.30 -24.51 20.69
CA ASP A 130 -23.61 -23.74 21.89
C ASP A 130 -22.39 -23.65 22.84
N ALA A 131 -21.58 -24.72 22.94
CA ALA A 131 -20.35 -24.75 23.73
C ALA A 131 -19.24 -23.79 23.24
N LEU A 132 -19.37 -23.26 22.02
CA LEU A 132 -18.42 -22.35 21.40
C LEU A 132 -18.98 -20.93 21.27
N ALA A 133 -20.21 -20.68 21.71
CA ALA A 133 -20.92 -19.47 21.36
C ALA A 133 -20.21 -18.19 21.84
N ASP A 134 -19.59 -18.22 23.01
CA ASP A 134 -18.81 -17.11 23.56
C ASP A 134 -17.54 -16.79 22.76
N LEU A 135 -16.96 -17.78 22.08
CA LEU A 135 -15.75 -17.60 21.27
C LEU A 135 -16.05 -16.95 19.92
N PHE A 136 -17.15 -17.36 19.29
CA PHE A 136 -17.48 -16.99 17.91
C PHE A 136 -18.57 -15.93 17.79
N PHE A 137 -19.32 -15.65 18.86
CA PHE A 137 -20.36 -14.62 18.90
C PHE A 137 -20.18 -13.66 20.10
N PRO A 138 -19.02 -13.01 20.24
CA PRO A 138 -18.82 -12.02 21.29
C PRO A 138 -19.73 -10.80 21.07
N ALA A 139 -19.97 -10.01 22.12
CA ALA A 139 -20.85 -8.84 22.06
C ALA A 139 -20.39 -7.78 21.02
N ALA A 140 -19.08 -7.69 20.78
CA ALA A 140 -18.47 -6.83 19.76
C ALA A 140 -17.81 -7.70 18.68
N ALA A 141 -18.61 -8.54 18.01
CA ALA A 141 -18.13 -9.42 16.95
C ALA A 141 -17.53 -8.62 15.77
N GLN A 142 -16.38 -9.07 15.28
CA GLN A 142 -15.60 -8.46 14.20
C GLN A 142 -15.38 -9.43 13.05
N GLY A 143 -14.93 -8.89 11.92
CA GLY A 143 -14.55 -9.67 10.75
C GLY A 143 -15.69 -9.83 9.75
N PRO A 144 -15.46 -10.63 8.69
CA PRO A 144 -16.28 -10.52 7.49
C PRO A 144 -17.53 -11.42 7.50
N LEU A 145 -17.62 -12.43 8.39
CA LEU A 145 -18.82 -13.23 8.67
C LEU A 145 -19.06 -13.35 10.18
N ALA A 146 -20.30 -13.67 10.56
CA ALA A 146 -20.62 -14.24 11.86
C ALA A 146 -20.82 -15.77 11.78
N LEU A 147 -21.80 -16.22 11.00
CA LEU A 147 -22.12 -17.64 10.78
C LEU A 147 -22.62 -17.86 9.37
N TRP A 148 -22.11 -18.89 8.72
CA TRP A 148 -22.73 -19.48 7.53
C TRP A 148 -23.16 -20.91 7.81
N TYR A 149 -24.07 -21.43 6.99
CA TYR A 149 -24.38 -22.84 7.01
C TYR A 149 -24.47 -23.42 5.61
N ALA A 150 -24.13 -24.70 5.47
CA ALA A 150 -24.36 -25.47 4.26
C ALA A 150 -25.33 -26.62 4.54
N LEU A 151 -26.27 -26.82 3.62
CA LEU A 151 -27.10 -28.02 3.55
C LEU A 151 -26.57 -28.94 2.47
N ASP A 152 -26.25 -30.18 2.84
CA ASP A 152 -25.98 -31.30 1.94
C ASP A 152 -27.31 -31.97 1.62
N LEU A 153 -27.85 -31.67 0.43
CA LEU A 153 -29.21 -32.04 0.06
C LEU A 153 -29.28 -33.51 -0.32
N ARG A 154 -30.21 -34.24 0.29
CA ARG A 154 -30.35 -35.70 0.13
C ARG A 154 -31.78 -36.07 -0.21
N ALA A 155 -31.93 -37.21 -0.88
CA ALA A 155 -33.25 -37.82 -1.05
C ALA A 155 -33.85 -38.19 0.32
N GLY A 156 -35.16 -37.98 0.48
CA GLY A 156 -35.89 -38.27 1.72
C GLY A 156 -35.94 -37.11 2.72
N GLY A 157 -35.58 -35.90 2.29
CA GLY A 157 -35.88 -34.64 2.99
C GLY A 157 -35.09 -34.32 4.25
N VAL A 158 -34.05 -35.10 4.58
CA VAL A 158 -33.17 -34.85 5.73
C VAL A 158 -31.76 -34.51 5.24
N PRO A 159 -31.31 -33.24 5.35
CA PRO A 159 -30.02 -32.83 4.84
C PRO A 159 -28.90 -33.10 5.85
N GLY A 160 -27.67 -33.18 5.36
CA GLY A 160 -26.51 -32.95 6.22
C GLY A 160 -26.40 -31.46 6.53
N VAL A 161 -26.30 -31.07 7.80
CA VAL A 161 -26.15 -29.66 8.20
C VAL A 161 -24.71 -29.41 8.65
N LYS A 162 -24.08 -28.39 8.08
CA LYS A 162 -22.76 -27.91 8.48
C LYS A 162 -22.81 -26.41 8.75
N VAL A 163 -22.15 -25.95 9.80
CA VAL A 163 -21.99 -24.53 10.13
C VAL A 163 -20.54 -24.10 9.96
N TYR A 164 -20.31 -22.84 9.57
CA TYR A 164 -19.00 -22.21 9.45
C TYR A 164 -18.98 -20.98 10.36
N LEU A 165 -17.93 -20.88 11.15
CA LEU A 165 -17.74 -19.87 12.19
C LEU A 165 -16.46 -19.08 11.91
N ASN A 166 -16.45 -17.81 12.33
CA ASN A 166 -15.33 -16.88 12.14
C ASN A 166 -14.30 -16.98 13.29
N PRO A 167 -13.12 -17.59 13.09
CA PRO A 167 -12.13 -17.66 14.17
C PRO A 167 -11.62 -16.28 14.62
N SER A 168 -11.73 -15.28 13.75
CA SER A 168 -11.35 -13.88 14.01
C SER A 168 -12.49 -13.04 14.62
N ALA A 169 -13.55 -13.65 15.16
CA ALA A 169 -14.70 -12.94 15.71
C ALA A 169 -14.35 -11.93 16.83
N SER A 170 -13.24 -12.14 17.54
CA SER A 170 -12.71 -11.21 18.55
C SER A 170 -11.50 -10.39 18.07
N GLY A 171 -11.20 -10.42 16.78
CA GLY A 171 -10.02 -9.81 16.15
C GLY A 171 -9.09 -10.84 15.48
N PRO A 172 -8.36 -10.46 14.41
CA PRO A 172 -7.54 -11.37 13.61
C PRO A 172 -6.34 -11.97 14.37
N GLU A 173 -5.73 -11.22 15.29
CA GLU A 173 -4.61 -11.68 16.13
C GLU A 173 -5.01 -12.84 17.05
N GLY A 174 -6.28 -12.91 17.44
CA GLY A 174 -6.83 -13.96 18.30
C GLY A 174 -7.19 -15.25 17.58
N ALA A 175 -7.20 -15.28 16.24
CA ALA A 175 -7.79 -16.37 15.46
C ALA A 175 -7.20 -17.74 15.78
N ALA A 176 -5.87 -17.84 15.89
CA ALA A 176 -5.18 -19.08 16.26
C ALA A 176 -5.62 -19.60 17.64
N ARG A 177 -5.70 -18.70 18.62
CA ARG A 177 -6.13 -19.01 19.99
C ARG A 177 -7.59 -19.46 20.02
N THR A 178 -8.46 -18.79 19.25
CA THR A 178 -9.87 -19.16 19.10
C THR A 178 -10.01 -20.58 18.54
N VAL A 179 -9.27 -20.93 17.48
CA VAL A 179 -9.29 -22.29 16.91
C VAL A 179 -8.79 -23.31 17.93
N GLN A 180 -7.66 -23.04 18.59
CA GLN A 180 -7.08 -23.95 19.58
C GLN A 180 -8.06 -24.21 20.74
N GLU A 181 -8.66 -23.16 21.29
CA GLU A 181 -9.62 -23.26 22.39
C GLU A 181 -10.90 -23.96 21.96
N ALA A 182 -11.40 -23.68 20.74
CA ALA A 182 -12.56 -24.37 20.19
C ALA A 182 -12.30 -25.88 20.01
N LEU A 183 -11.15 -26.27 19.45
CA LEU A 183 -10.76 -27.67 19.34
C LEU A 183 -10.67 -28.32 20.73
N ARG A 184 -10.06 -27.65 21.71
CA ARG A 184 -9.97 -28.14 23.09
C ARG A 184 -11.35 -28.40 23.69
N ARG A 185 -12.29 -27.46 23.59
CA ARG A 185 -13.67 -27.59 24.11
C ARG A 185 -14.46 -28.70 23.44
N LEU A 186 -14.16 -28.98 22.16
CA LEU A 186 -14.79 -30.04 21.39
C LEU A 186 -14.14 -31.43 21.58
N GLY A 187 -13.11 -31.55 22.42
CA GLY A 187 -12.41 -32.82 22.68
C GLY A 187 -11.22 -33.13 21.76
N TYR A 188 -10.76 -32.14 20.98
CA TYR A 188 -9.67 -32.26 20.00
C TYR A 188 -8.42 -31.47 20.39
N GLY A 189 -8.07 -31.43 21.68
CA GLY A 189 -7.00 -30.55 22.20
C GLY A 189 -5.63 -30.73 21.52
N GLN A 190 -5.31 -31.94 21.04
CA GLN A 190 -4.06 -32.23 20.33
C GLN A 190 -4.11 -31.93 18.81
N ALA A 191 -5.30 -31.69 18.25
CA ALA A 191 -5.48 -31.50 16.82
C ALA A 191 -4.87 -30.20 16.29
N PHE A 192 -4.78 -29.16 17.13
CA PHE A 192 -4.21 -27.87 16.73
C PHE A 192 -2.73 -27.98 16.36
N GLU A 193 -1.97 -28.81 17.08
CA GLU A 193 -0.54 -29.06 16.81
C GLU A 193 -0.30 -29.79 15.49
N GLN A 194 -1.33 -30.46 14.96
CA GLN A 194 -1.27 -31.16 13.67
C GLN A 194 -1.67 -30.27 12.48
N LEU A 195 -2.08 -29.03 12.73
CA LEU A 195 -2.35 -28.08 11.66
C LEU A 195 -1.03 -27.53 11.09
N PRO A 196 -0.95 -27.31 9.77
CA PRO A 196 0.24 -26.73 9.19
C PRO A 196 0.39 -25.25 9.57
N PRO A 197 1.60 -24.67 9.40
CA PRO A 197 1.79 -23.22 9.48
C PRO A 197 0.75 -22.50 8.61
N ALA A 198 0.11 -21.49 9.20
CA ALA A 198 -1.05 -20.82 8.62
C ALA A 198 -0.78 -19.33 8.47
N ALA A 199 -1.07 -18.76 7.31
CA ALA A 199 -1.16 -17.29 7.17
C ALA A 199 -2.49 -16.74 7.71
N GLY A 200 -3.40 -17.61 8.15
CA GLY A 200 -4.67 -17.25 8.77
C GLY A 200 -5.67 -18.41 8.78
N TYR A 201 -6.67 -18.31 9.66
CA TYR A 201 -7.75 -19.29 9.84
C TYR A 201 -9.08 -18.69 9.39
N PRO A 202 -9.44 -18.77 8.10
CA PRO A 202 -10.67 -18.15 7.61
C PRO A 202 -11.94 -18.75 8.21
N PHE A 203 -11.96 -20.05 8.52
CA PHE A 203 -13.16 -20.74 9.02
C PHE A 203 -12.82 -21.86 10.00
N LEU A 204 -13.68 -22.03 11.01
CA LEU A 204 -13.87 -23.29 11.71
C LEU A 204 -15.28 -23.79 11.41
N ALA A 205 -15.44 -25.06 11.02
CA ALA A 205 -16.74 -25.61 10.67
C ALA A 205 -17.09 -26.88 11.44
N LEU A 206 -18.38 -27.04 11.72
CA LEU A 206 -18.94 -28.18 12.47
C LEU A 206 -20.01 -28.87 11.64
N ASP A 207 -19.94 -30.19 11.57
CA ASP A 207 -21.02 -31.05 11.08
C ASP A 207 -22.00 -31.32 12.27
N LEU A 208 -23.25 -30.86 12.18
CA LEU A 208 -24.25 -30.96 13.27
C LEU A 208 -25.42 -31.91 12.96
N GLY A 209 -25.80 -32.04 11.68
CA GLY A 209 -26.94 -32.86 11.24
C GLY A 209 -26.62 -34.34 11.05
N ALA A 210 -27.36 -35.00 10.15
CA ALA A 210 -27.27 -36.44 9.87
C ALA A 210 -25.95 -36.85 9.19
N TRP A 211 -24.83 -36.81 9.92
CA TRP A 211 -23.53 -37.26 9.44
C TRP A 211 -23.18 -38.60 10.06
N THR A 212 -22.76 -39.56 9.23
CA THR A 212 -22.30 -40.88 9.69
C THR A 212 -21.07 -40.79 10.60
N SER A 213 -20.24 -39.77 10.40
CA SER A 213 -19.15 -39.41 11.30
C SER A 213 -19.03 -37.88 11.32
N PRO A 214 -19.60 -37.21 12.34
CA PRO A 214 -19.56 -35.76 12.46
C PRO A 214 -18.12 -35.26 12.65
N ARG A 215 -17.76 -34.20 11.91
CA ARG A 215 -16.40 -33.64 11.91
C ARG A 215 -16.33 -32.22 12.46
N VAL A 216 -15.16 -31.90 12.99
CA VAL A 216 -14.66 -30.52 13.09
C VAL A 216 -13.71 -30.27 11.93
N LYS A 217 -13.81 -29.09 11.31
CA LYS A 217 -12.99 -28.73 10.16
C LYS A 217 -12.32 -27.39 10.39
N VAL A 218 -11.01 -27.33 10.17
CA VAL A 218 -10.25 -26.09 10.24
C VAL A 218 -9.73 -25.74 8.86
N TYR A 219 -10.09 -24.55 8.40
CA TYR A 219 -9.64 -24.01 7.12
C TYR A 219 -8.39 -23.16 7.36
N VAL A 220 -7.41 -23.29 6.47
CA VAL A 220 -6.11 -22.62 6.56
C VAL A 220 -5.82 -21.91 5.24
N ARG A 221 -5.33 -20.68 5.32
CA ARG A 221 -4.94 -19.85 4.17
C ARG A 221 -3.46 -20.02 3.84
N HIS A 222 -3.16 -20.21 2.55
CA HIS A 222 -1.81 -20.40 2.03
C HIS A 222 -1.48 -19.44 0.87
N PRO A 223 -0.79 -18.32 1.13
CA PRO A 223 -0.31 -17.44 0.07
C PRO A 223 0.82 -18.15 -0.70
N ARG A 224 0.83 -18.05 -2.03
CA ARG A 224 1.93 -18.54 -2.88
C ARG A 224 2.21 -20.04 -2.77
N MET A 225 1.17 -20.85 -2.55
CA MET A 225 1.27 -22.31 -2.54
C MET A 225 1.73 -22.85 -3.90
N SER A 226 2.63 -23.84 -3.90
CA SER A 226 2.96 -24.68 -5.06
C SER A 226 2.26 -26.05 -4.98
N ALA A 227 2.30 -26.81 -6.08
CA ALA A 227 1.83 -28.19 -6.07
C ALA A 227 2.65 -29.09 -5.12
N ASP A 228 3.96 -28.83 -4.96
CA ASP A 228 4.82 -29.53 -4.02
C ASP A 228 4.42 -29.26 -2.56
N ASP A 229 4.12 -28.00 -2.22
CA ASP A 229 3.63 -27.63 -0.89
C ASP A 229 2.30 -28.34 -0.60
N ALA A 230 1.37 -28.34 -1.56
CA ALA A 230 0.10 -29.05 -1.44
C ALA A 230 0.29 -30.56 -1.21
N CYS A 231 1.22 -31.18 -1.94
CA CYS A 231 1.57 -32.59 -1.77
C CYS A 231 2.23 -32.88 -0.41
N ALA A 232 3.01 -31.95 0.14
CA ALA A 232 3.64 -32.13 1.45
C ALA A 232 2.60 -32.10 2.57
N LEU A 233 1.66 -31.16 2.50
CA LEU A 233 0.58 -31.00 3.48
C LEU A 233 -0.38 -32.19 3.52
N SER A 234 -0.59 -32.86 2.38
CA SER A 234 -1.50 -34.00 2.29
C SER A 234 -0.92 -35.32 2.79
N ARG A 235 0.39 -35.41 3.01
CA ARG A 235 1.04 -36.63 3.52
C ARG A 235 0.51 -37.01 4.91
N ALA A 236 0.07 -36.02 5.69
CA ALA A 236 -0.57 -36.22 6.98
C ALA A 236 -1.95 -36.90 6.90
N SER A 237 -2.58 -36.95 5.71
CA SER A 237 -3.95 -37.46 5.50
C SER A 237 -4.06 -38.67 4.56
N GLY A 238 -2.96 -39.13 3.97
CA GLY A 238 -2.93 -40.35 3.13
C GLY A 238 -3.35 -40.16 1.65
N ALA A 239 -3.40 -38.94 1.15
CA ALA A 239 -3.73 -38.66 -0.25
C ALA A 239 -2.53 -38.90 -1.18
N ALA A 240 -2.76 -39.47 -2.37
CA ALA A 240 -1.69 -39.71 -3.34
C ALA A 240 -1.15 -38.39 -3.92
N ALA A 241 0.17 -38.18 -3.79
CA ALA A 241 0.83 -36.96 -4.26
C ALA A 241 0.66 -36.73 -5.77
N ALA A 242 0.57 -37.80 -6.57
CA ALA A 242 0.34 -37.70 -8.01
C ALA A 242 -1.02 -37.06 -8.34
N ASP A 243 -2.06 -37.44 -7.61
CA ASP A 243 -3.42 -36.93 -7.83
C ASP A 243 -3.55 -35.47 -7.40
N ILE A 244 -2.93 -35.10 -6.28
CA ILE A 244 -2.91 -33.71 -5.81
C ILE A 244 -2.18 -32.80 -6.77
N ARG A 245 -1.01 -33.23 -7.25
CA ARG A 245 -0.24 -32.47 -8.23
C ARG A 245 -1.06 -32.28 -9.51
N TYR A 246 -1.62 -33.36 -10.05
CA TYR A 246 -2.46 -33.27 -11.24
C TYR A 246 -3.63 -32.31 -11.03
N PHE A 247 -4.34 -32.44 -9.91
CA PHE A 247 -5.45 -31.55 -9.60
C PHE A 247 -5.02 -30.09 -9.50
N PHE A 248 -3.90 -29.81 -8.83
CA PHE A 248 -3.36 -28.46 -8.67
C PHE A 248 -3.13 -27.81 -10.04
N HIS A 249 -2.42 -28.49 -10.95
CA HIS A 249 -2.12 -27.93 -12.27
C HIS A 249 -3.34 -27.82 -13.17
N ALA A 250 -4.21 -28.83 -13.16
CA ALA A 250 -5.42 -28.81 -13.98
C ALA A 250 -6.41 -27.73 -13.52
N ALA A 251 -6.54 -27.51 -12.21
CA ALA A 251 -7.39 -26.43 -11.69
C ALA A 251 -6.77 -25.04 -11.92
N ALA A 252 -5.45 -24.88 -11.73
CA ALA A 252 -4.80 -23.57 -11.78
C ALA A 252 -4.18 -23.19 -13.14
N GLY A 253 -4.09 -24.09 -14.12
CA GLY A 253 -3.75 -23.76 -15.51
C GLY A 253 -2.26 -23.70 -15.84
N SER A 254 -1.44 -24.60 -15.29
CA SER A 254 -0.06 -24.78 -15.75
C SER A 254 -0.01 -25.90 -16.79
N LEU A 255 0.35 -25.57 -18.03
CA LEU A 255 0.57 -26.54 -19.11
C LEU A 255 1.91 -27.26 -18.93
N ALA A 256 1.89 -28.40 -18.23
CA ALA A 256 2.49 -29.70 -18.57
C ALA A 256 2.93 -30.45 -17.29
N PRO A 257 2.36 -31.62 -16.98
CA PRO A 257 3.00 -32.54 -16.05
C PRO A 257 4.24 -33.08 -16.76
N SER A 258 5.44 -32.63 -16.39
CA SER A 258 6.64 -33.34 -16.88
C SER A 258 6.60 -34.75 -16.30
N GLU A 259 6.46 -35.77 -17.16
CA GLU A 259 6.55 -37.20 -16.81
C GLU A 259 7.95 -37.62 -16.33
N ARG A 260 8.82 -36.66 -16.02
CA ARG A 260 10.13 -36.86 -15.40
C ARG A 260 10.12 -36.06 -14.10
N GLY A 261 10.22 -36.75 -12.96
CA GLY A 261 10.13 -36.18 -11.61
C GLY A 261 11.15 -35.07 -11.30
N GLY A 262 10.93 -33.87 -11.82
CA GLY A 262 11.52 -32.62 -11.37
C GLY A 262 10.57 -31.90 -10.42
N ASN A 263 11.11 -31.23 -9.39
CA ASN A 263 10.36 -30.40 -8.45
C ASN A 263 9.45 -29.44 -9.22
N ASP A 264 8.14 -29.44 -8.91
CA ASP A 264 7.19 -28.57 -9.60
C ASP A 264 7.08 -27.29 -8.82
N THR A 265 7.76 -26.30 -9.38
CA THR A 265 8.21 -25.19 -8.60
C THR A 265 7.32 -23.94 -8.73
N LEU A 266 6.24 -24.05 -9.50
CA LEU A 266 5.35 -22.96 -9.88
C LEU A 266 4.38 -22.60 -8.72
N ARG A 267 4.42 -21.34 -8.25
CA ARG A 267 3.60 -20.82 -7.11
C ARG A 267 2.44 -19.92 -7.56
N LEU A 268 1.27 -20.07 -6.93
CA LEU A 268 0.07 -19.27 -7.21
C LEU A 268 0.07 -17.92 -6.48
N VAL A 269 0.11 -16.80 -7.22
CA VAL A 269 0.33 -15.46 -6.64
C VAL A 269 -0.92 -14.57 -6.48
N ARG A 270 -2.06 -14.97 -7.05
CA ARG A 270 -3.36 -14.26 -6.92
C ARG A 270 -4.14 -14.68 -5.67
N ARG A 271 -5.45 -14.93 -5.77
CA ARG A 271 -6.28 -15.30 -4.61
C ARG A 271 -5.70 -16.55 -3.92
N PRO A 272 -5.45 -16.52 -2.59
CA PRO A 272 -4.75 -17.61 -1.92
C PRO A 272 -5.47 -18.96 -2.01
N VAL A 273 -4.69 -20.04 -2.04
CA VAL A 273 -5.18 -21.41 -1.90
C VAL A 273 -5.65 -21.62 -0.46
N LEU A 274 -6.73 -22.37 -0.28
CA LEU A 274 -7.17 -22.82 1.04
C LEU A 274 -6.96 -24.33 1.18
N THR A 275 -6.54 -24.76 2.36
CA THR A 275 -6.67 -26.17 2.76
C THR A 275 -7.68 -26.29 3.89
N CYS A 276 -8.32 -27.45 3.99
CA CYS A 276 -9.20 -27.79 5.10
C CYS A 276 -8.79 -29.12 5.71
N HIS A 277 -8.56 -29.13 7.02
CA HIS A 277 -8.16 -30.29 7.80
C HIS A 277 -9.35 -30.71 8.67
N SER A 278 -9.83 -31.94 8.47
CA SER A 278 -11.01 -32.47 9.17
C SER A 278 -10.58 -33.44 10.27
N PHE A 279 -11.31 -33.45 11.38
CA PHE A 279 -11.09 -34.33 12.53
C PHE A 279 -12.40 -35.02 12.91
N THR A 280 -12.32 -36.32 13.20
CA THR A 280 -13.41 -37.15 13.72
C THR A 280 -13.08 -37.58 15.14
N GLU A 281 -14.10 -37.86 15.95
CA GLU A 281 -13.91 -38.19 17.37
C GLU A 281 -12.83 -39.28 17.58
N GLY A 282 -11.91 -39.04 18.52
CA GLY A 282 -10.80 -39.93 18.82
C GLY A 282 -9.54 -39.73 17.96
N ASP A 283 -9.59 -38.92 16.90
CA ASP A 283 -8.41 -38.61 16.09
C ASP A 283 -7.56 -37.49 16.72
N SER A 284 -6.25 -37.74 16.83
CA SER A 284 -5.25 -36.69 17.03
C SER A 284 -4.75 -36.10 15.69
N ASN A 285 -4.70 -36.92 14.63
CA ASN A 285 -4.29 -36.52 13.27
C ASN A 285 -5.50 -36.25 12.36
N PRO A 286 -5.38 -35.39 11.33
CA PRO A 286 -6.49 -35.14 10.40
C PRO A 286 -7.04 -36.43 9.77
N SER A 287 -8.35 -36.63 9.85
CA SER A 287 -9.07 -37.73 9.20
C SER A 287 -9.49 -37.40 7.77
N GLY A 288 -9.38 -36.13 7.36
CA GLY A 288 -9.56 -35.70 5.99
C GLY A 288 -8.80 -34.42 5.65
N PHE A 289 -8.52 -34.27 4.37
CA PHE A 289 -7.83 -33.12 3.78
C PHE A 289 -8.61 -32.64 2.55
N THR A 290 -8.74 -31.34 2.40
CA THR A 290 -9.31 -30.74 1.19
C THR A 290 -8.40 -29.63 0.70
N LEU A 291 -8.16 -29.59 -0.60
CA LEU A 291 -7.41 -28.56 -1.29
C LEU A 291 -8.36 -27.74 -2.17
N HIS A 292 -8.46 -26.44 -1.94
CA HIS A 292 -9.34 -25.52 -2.66
C HIS A 292 -8.53 -24.56 -3.54
N ILE A 293 -8.72 -24.64 -4.86
CA ILE A 293 -8.10 -23.73 -5.83
C ILE A 293 -9.14 -22.71 -6.30
N PRO A 294 -8.88 -21.39 -6.15
CA PRO A 294 -9.78 -20.33 -6.64
C PRO A 294 -9.68 -20.20 -8.17
N VAL A 295 -10.22 -21.18 -8.90
CA VAL A 295 -10.05 -21.34 -10.36
C VAL A 295 -10.36 -20.08 -11.15
N ARG A 296 -11.37 -19.31 -10.76
CA ARG A 296 -11.79 -18.05 -11.39
C ARG A 296 -10.66 -17.02 -11.51
N ASP A 297 -9.68 -17.01 -10.60
CA ASP A 297 -8.56 -16.08 -10.61
C ASP A 297 -7.45 -16.57 -11.57
N TYR A 298 -7.60 -17.77 -12.12
CA TYR A 298 -6.59 -18.46 -12.93
C TYR A 298 -7.14 -18.96 -14.28
N VAL A 299 -8.35 -18.55 -14.65
CA VAL A 299 -8.99 -18.81 -15.96
C VAL A 299 -9.38 -17.51 -16.62
N ARG A 300 -9.51 -17.54 -17.95
CA ARG A 300 -10.00 -16.41 -18.74
C ARG A 300 -11.48 -16.13 -18.45
N ASP A 301 -12.29 -17.18 -18.46
CA ASP A 301 -13.75 -17.13 -18.39
C ASP A 301 -14.30 -18.45 -17.81
N ASP A 302 -15.62 -18.53 -17.60
CA ASP A 302 -16.24 -19.74 -17.04
C ASP A 302 -16.35 -20.90 -18.04
N GLU A 303 -16.20 -20.65 -19.35
CA GLU A 303 -16.08 -21.73 -20.34
C GLU A 303 -14.79 -22.51 -20.10
N GLU A 304 -13.70 -21.79 -19.88
CA GLU A 304 -12.41 -22.39 -19.54
C GLU A 304 -12.43 -23.07 -18.16
N ALA A 305 -13.08 -22.45 -17.16
CA ALA A 305 -13.25 -23.08 -15.85
C ALA A 305 -14.03 -24.41 -15.94
N LEU A 306 -15.08 -24.45 -16.77
CA LEU A 306 -15.86 -25.66 -17.02
C LEU A 306 -15.02 -26.73 -17.72
N ALA A 307 -14.20 -26.35 -18.69
CA ALA A 307 -13.31 -27.28 -19.38
C ALA A 307 -12.31 -27.94 -18.41
N ARG A 308 -11.71 -27.15 -17.50
CA ARG A 308 -10.81 -27.65 -16.46
C ARG A 308 -11.53 -28.58 -15.47
N ALA A 309 -12.72 -28.19 -15.00
CA ALA A 309 -13.53 -29.02 -14.10
C ALA A 309 -13.94 -30.35 -14.76
N THR A 310 -14.32 -30.32 -16.03
CA THR A 310 -14.67 -31.49 -16.83
C THR A 310 -13.50 -32.46 -17.01
N ALA A 311 -12.31 -31.93 -17.27
CA ALA A 311 -11.09 -32.74 -17.37
C ALA A 311 -10.77 -33.45 -16.05
N LEU A 312 -10.90 -32.74 -14.92
CA LEU A 312 -10.70 -33.31 -13.58
C LEU A 312 -11.71 -34.41 -13.26
N LEU A 313 -13.00 -34.19 -13.53
CA LEU A 313 -14.06 -35.19 -13.29
C LEU A 313 -13.85 -36.44 -14.14
N THR A 314 -13.61 -36.27 -15.45
CA THR A 314 -13.34 -37.38 -16.37
C THR A 314 -12.14 -38.19 -15.93
N ARG A 315 -11.04 -37.53 -15.53
CA ARG A 315 -9.82 -38.18 -15.04
C ARG A 315 -10.08 -39.03 -13.79
N ALA A 316 -10.97 -38.58 -12.92
CA ALA A 316 -11.36 -39.27 -11.69
C ALA A 316 -12.46 -40.33 -11.90
N GLY A 317 -12.86 -40.60 -13.14
CA GLY A 317 -13.92 -41.57 -13.46
C GLY A 317 -15.33 -41.09 -13.08
N MET A 318 -15.53 -39.77 -12.97
CA MET A 318 -16.80 -39.16 -12.60
C MET A 318 -17.48 -38.54 -13.82
N ASP A 319 -18.81 -38.65 -13.92
CA ASP A 319 -19.57 -38.08 -15.03
C ASP A 319 -19.62 -36.53 -14.95
N PRO A 320 -19.03 -35.79 -15.91
CA PRO A 320 -19.09 -34.33 -15.94
C PRO A 320 -20.44 -33.79 -16.43
N THR A 321 -21.32 -34.62 -16.99
CA THR A 321 -22.57 -34.17 -17.63
C THR A 321 -23.48 -33.44 -16.65
N VAL A 322 -23.54 -33.90 -15.39
CA VAL A 322 -24.33 -33.26 -14.34
C VAL A 322 -23.83 -31.84 -14.05
N LEU A 323 -22.51 -31.61 -14.04
CA LEU A 323 -21.95 -30.27 -13.85
C LEU A 323 -22.36 -29.35 -15.00
N ASN A 324 -22.21 -29.79 -16.25
CA ASN A 324 -22.61 -29.02 -17.44
C ASN A 324 -24.09 -28.62 -17.41
N ARG A 325 -24.99 -29.58 -17.13
CA ARG A 325 -26.43 -29.29 -16.99
C ARG A 325 -26.71 -28.32 -15.84
N SER A 326 -25.95 -28.40 -14.77
CA SER A 326 -26.14 -27.56 -13.59
C SER A 326 -25.73 -26.10 -13.82
N LEU A 327 -24.70 -25.84 -14.64
CA LEU A 327 -24.37 -24.47 -15.04
C LEU A 327 -25.48 -23.85 -15.89
N GLY A 328 -26.04 -24.60 -16.85
CA GLY A 328 -27.21 -24.15 -17.61
C GLY A 328 -28.49 -23.99 -16.77
N ALA A 329 -28.57 -24.67 -15.62
CA ALA A 329 -29.64 -24.46 -14.65
C ALA A 329 -29.44 -23.19 -13.81
N LEU A 330 -28.20 -22.74 -13.63
CA LEU A 330 -27.86 -21.55 -12.84
C LEU A 330 -27.94 -20.25 -13.63
N THR A 331 -27.40 -20.25 -14.85
CA THR A 331 -27.27 -19.03 -15.67
C THR A 331 -27.73 -19.25 -17.11
N GLN A 332 -28.21 -18.18 -17.73
CA GLN A 332 -28.59 -18.13 -19.15
C GLN A 332 -27.54 -17.41 -20.01
N ARG A 333 -26.52 -16.80 -19.41
CA ARG A 333 -25.46 -16.12 -20.16
C ARG A 333 -24.57 -17.14 -20.87
N ASN A 334 -23.86 -16.68 -21.90
CA ASN A 334 -22.74 -17.44 -22.42
C ASN A 334 -21.60 -17.47 -21.38
N LEU A 335 -21.02 -18.65 -21.16
CA LEU A 335 -19.96 -18.83 -20.16
C LEU A 335 -18.71 -18.03 -20.49
N ALA A 336 -18.45 -17.75 -21.78
CA ALA A 336 -17.34 -16.91 -22.23
C ALA A 336 -17.52 -15.41 -21.90
N ASP A 337 -18.74 -14.95 -21.62
CA ASP A 337 -19.05 -13.52 -21.37
C ASP A 337 -18.72 -13.07 -19.94
N GLY A 338 -18.11 -13.94 -19.13
CA GLY A 338 -17.80 -13.63 -17.74
C GLY A 338 -17.06 -14.73 -17.00
N VAL A 339 -16.56 -14.41 -15.82
CA VAL A 339 -15.80 -15.31 -14.96
C VAL A 339 -16.32 -15.31 -13.52
N GLY A 340 -16.24 -16.45 -12.83
CA GLY A 340 -16.60 -16.56 -11.42
C GLY A 340 -17.93 -17.27 -11.15
N LEU A 341 -18.60 -17.79 -12.17
CA LEU A 341 -19.67 -18.77 -11.97
C LEU A 341 -19.12 -20.02 -11.30
N ILE A 342 -17.95 -20.53 -11.72
CA ILE A 342 -17.20 -21.55 -10.98
C ILE A 342 -16.13 -20.85 -10.14
N ALA A 343 -16.43 -20.61 -8.88
CA ALA A 343 -15.57 -19.83 -8.00
C ALA A 343 -14.33 -20.60 -7.52
N TYR A 344 -14.53 -21.86 -7.15
CA TYR A 344 -13.49 -22.77 -6.67
C TYR A 344 -13.68 -24.17 -7.22
N LEU A 345 -12.55 -24.86 -7.38
CA LEU A 345 -12.51 -26.31 -7.49
C LEU A 345 -11.83 -26.86 -6.24
N ALA A 346 -12.36 -27.94 -5.68
CA ALA A 346 -11.75 -28.59 -4.54
C ALA A 346 -11.61 -30.10 -4.70
N LEU A 347 -10.48 -30.62 -4.25
CA LEU A 347 -10.20 -32.05 -4.16
C LEU A 347 -10.25 -32.47 -2.70
N VAL A 348 -11.11 -33.43 -2.39
CA VAL A 348 -11.42 -33.87 -1.03
C VAL A 348 -10.96 -35.32 -0.84
N TYR A 349 -10.13 -35.53 0.18
CA TYR A 349 -9.73 -36.84 0.66
C TYR A 349 -10.25 -37.07 2.08
N GLU A 350 -10.80 -38.25 2.30
CA GLU A 350 -11.22 -38.72 3.62
C GLU A 350 -10.72 -40.14 3.79
N ARG A 351 -10.24 -40.45 5.00
CA ARG A 351 -9.74 -41.79 5.32
C ARG A 351 -10.80 -42.84 4.95
N ASN A 352 -10.38 -43.88 4.23
CA ASN A 352 -11.22 -45.01 3.79
C ASN A 352 -12.41 -44.63 2.87
N ARG A 353 -12.33 -43.50 2.14
CA ARG A 353 -13.32 -43.11 1.13
C ARG A 353 -12.65 -42.74 -0.18
N PRO A 354 -13.32 -42.97 -1.33
CA PRO A 354 -12.80 -42.50 -2.61
C PRO A 354 -12.68 -40.96 -2.62
N PRO A 355 -11.71 -40.40 -3.38
CA PRO A 355 -11.56 -38.96 -3.52
C PRO A 355 -12.80 -38.35 -4.15
N ARG A 356 -13.12 -37.12 -3.76
CA ARG A 356 -14.26 -36.37 -4.29
C ARG A 356 -13.82 -35.05 -4.88
N LEU A 357 -14.46 -34.63 -5.96
CA LEU A 357 -14.26 -33.33 -6.57
C LEU A 357 -15.48 -32.45 -6.28
N THR A 358 -15.24 -31.20 -5.87
CA THR A 358 -16.31 -30.24 -5.62
C THR A 358 -16.13 -28.99 -6.46
N ALA A 359 -17.16 -28.61 -7.21
CA ALA A 359 -17.24 -27.31 -7.88
C ALA A 359 -18.14 -26.38 -7.06
N TYR A 360 -17.66 -25.17 -6.77
CA TYR A 360 -18.38 -24.12 -6.05
C TYR A 360 -18.95 -23.12 -7.04
N LEU A 361 -20.26 -22.88 -6.98
CA LEU A 361 -21.05 -22.29 -8.02
C LEU A 361 -21.78 -21.03 -7.51
N SER A 362 -21.46 -19.88 -8.10
CA SER A 362 -22.11 -18.60 -7.78
C SER A 362 -23.60 -18.63 -8.16
N SER A 363 -24.44 -17.92 -7.40
CA SER A 363 -25.84 -17.68 -7.78
C SER A 363 -26.00 -16.61 -8.86
N GLU A 364 -24.97 -15.79 -9.11
CA GLU A 364 -24.99 -14.64 -10.03
C GLU A 364 -26.22 -13.73 -9.83
N ALA A 365 -26.64 -13.51 -8.59
CA ALA A 365 -27.87 -12.76 -8.30
C ALA A 365 -27.68 -11.25 -8.48
N HIS A 366 -26.46 -10.74 -8.27
CA HIS A 366 -26.19 -9.29 -8.29
C HIS A 366 -25.15 -8.85 -9.33
N ARG A 367 -24.17 -9.69 -9.66
CA ARG A 367 -23.08 -9.31 -10.57
C ARG A 367 -22.45 -10.52 -11.26
N VAL A 368 -22.09 -10.31 -12.52
CA VAL A 368 -21.17 -11.18 -13.27
C VAL A 368 -19.86 -10.39 -13.46
N ARG A 369 -18.71 -11.03 -13.23
CA ARG A 369 -17.41 -10.38 -13.51
C ARG A 369 -17.11 -10.53 -15.00
N PRO A 370 -16.56 -9.50 -15.66
CA PRO A 370 -16.18 -9.61 -17.06
C PRO A 370 -15.06 -10.65 -17.24
N PRO A 371 -14.93 -11.25 -18.44
CA PRO A 371 -13.86 -12.19 -18.75
C PRO A 371 -12.49 -11.48 -18.66
N GLN A 372 -11.43 -12.23 -18.41
CA GLN A 372 -10.07 -11.69 -18.28
C GLN A 372 -9.46 -11.57 -19.68
N GLU A 373 -9.03 -10.36 -20.10
CA GLU A 373 -8.59 -10.10 -21.49
C GLU A 373 -7.28 -10.80 -21.90
N GLN A 374 -6.45 -11.23 -20.95
CA GLN A 374 -5.24 -12.03 -21.14
C GLN A 374 -5.05 -12.98 -19.95
N TYR A 375 -4.46 -14.17 -20.14
CA TYR A 375 -3.84 -14.88 -19.01
C TYR A 375 -2.84 -13.91 -18.38
N PRO A 376 -3.00 -13.49 -17.12
CA PRO A 376 -2.12 -12.48 -16.55
C PRO A 376 -0.67 -12.97 -16.64
N ARG A 377 0.25 -12.15 -17.17
CA ARG A 377 1.68 -12.42 -17.00
C ARG A 377 1.95 -12.60 -15.50
N GLY A 378 2.55 -13.72 -15.10
CA GLY A 378 2.92 -13.97 -13.70
C GLY A 378 2.06 -14.97 -12.91
N THR A 379 1.23 -15.79 -13.56
CA THR A 379 0.39 -16.82 -12.89
C THR A 379 1.18 -17.82 -12.03
N TRP A 380 2.49 -17.95 -12.30
CA TRP A 380 3.35 -18.96 -11.72
C TRP A 380 4.80 -18.46 -11.54
N MET A 381 5.43 -18.67 -10.38
CA MET A 381 6.87 -18.40 -10.14
C MET A 381 7.66 -19.71 -9.90
N PRO A 382 8.83 -19.96 -10.51
CA PRO A 382 9.68 -21.12 -10.20
C PRO A 382 10.33 -21.05 -8.79
N ALA A 383 10.63 -22.20 -8.20
CA ALA A 383 11.04 -22.46 -6.79
C ALA A 383 12.51 -22.85 -6.64
N GLN A 384 13.33 -22.66 -7.67
CA GLN A 384 14.79 -22.65 -7.47
C GLN A 384 15.28 -21.45 -6.65
N LEU A 385 14.39 -20.55 -6.20
CA LEU A 385 14.71 -19.40 -5.34
C LEU A 385 14.59 -19.68 -3.83
N THR A 386 14.56 -20.95 -3.39
CA THR A 386 14.43 -21.28 -1.96
C THR A 386 15.38 -22.38 -1.50
N ARG A 387 16.69 -22.10 -1.48
CA ARG A 387 17.63 -22.55 -0.44
C ARG A 387 18.79 -21.55 -0.40
N SER A 388 18.96 -20.91 0.77
CA SER A 388 19.93 -19.88 1.16
C SER A 388 20.61 -19.07 0.04
N VAL A 389 20.33 -17.77 0.04
CA VAL A 389 21.23 -16.65 -0.30
C VAL A 389 22.59 -17.11 -0.84
N LEU A 390 22.82 -16.99 -2.14
CA LEU A 390 24.09 -16.75 -2.85
C LEU A 390 23.96 -17.17 -4.33
N ASP A 391 23.97 -16.14 -5.17
CA ASP A 391 24.76 -16.03 -6.39
C ASP A 391 24.40 -16.71 -7.73
N LEU A 392 24.49 -15.83 -8.76
CA LEU A 392 24.76 -16.04 -10.20
C LEU A 392 23.62 -16.60 -11.07
N GLY A 393 23.16 -15.96 -12.15
CA GLY A 393 23.75 -14.92 -13.01
C GLY A 393 23.95 -15.47 -14.43
N HIS A 394 23.25 -14.88 -15.43
CA HIS A 394 23.45 -14.98 -16.89
C HIS A 394 23.21 -16.35 -17.56
N GLN A 395 22.63 -16.53 -18.75
CA GLN A 395 22.36 -15.76 -19.99
C GLN A 395 21.21 -16.52 -20.71
N ALA A 396 20.37 -15.94 -21.58
CA ALA A 396 20.75 -15.54 -22.93
C ALA A 396 19.71 -14.60 -23.56
N VAL A 397 20.27 -13.68 -24.34
CA VAL A 397 19.67 -12.58 -25.08
C VAL A 397 18.90 -13.09 -26.30
N GLY A 398 17.74 -12.48 -26.58
CA GLY A 398 17.01 -12.58 -27.84
C GLY A 398 16.41 -11.23 -28.20
N HIS A 399 17.19 -10.45 -28.95
CA HIS A 399 16.91 -9.13 -29.51
C HIS A 399 15.46 -8.83 -29.92
N VAL A 400 14.95 -7.68 -29.45
CA VAL A 400 14.12 -6.77 -30.26
C VAL A 400 14.66 -5.36 -30.05
N SER A 401 15.18 -4.75 -31.12
CA SER A 401 15.69 -3.38 -31.13
C SER A 401 14.57 -2.35 -30.91
N PRO A 402 14.89 -1.18 -30.33
CA PRO A 402 13.91 -0.20 -29.90
C PRO A 402 13.44 0.62 -31.10
N HIS A 403 12.15 0.50 -31.44
CA HIS A 403 11.51 1.57 -32.20
C HIS A 403 11.33 2.76 -31.26
N THR A 404 12.07 3.81 -31.58
CA THR A 404 11.85 5.20 -31.20
C THR A 404 10.36 5.50 -31.15
N ALA A 405 9.81 5.54 -29.94
CA ALA A 405 8.48 6.06 -29.71
C ALA A 405 8.52 7.56 -29.99
N HIS A 406 8.06 7.94 -31.18
CA HIS A 406 7.48 9.26 -31.37
C HIS A 406 6.37 9.42 -30.32
N ARG A 407 6.61 10.28 -29.33
CA ARG A 407 5.58 10.75 -28.40
C ARG A 407 4.46 11.39 -29.22
N THR A 408 3.35 10.68 -29.36
CA THR A 408 2.07 11.31 -29.63
C THR A 408 1.67 12.11 -28.39
N GLU A 409 1.27 13.37 -28.58
CA GLU A 409 0.58 14.21 -27.60
C GLU A 409 -0.74 13.51 -27.21
N GLY A 410 -0.66 12.58 -26.25
CA GLY A 410 -1.78 11.82 -25.72
C GLY A 410 -2.24 12.43 -24.41
N SER A 411 -3.55 12.67 -24.29
CA SER A 411 -4.27 13.12 -23.09
C SER A 411 -3.72 12.49 -21.80
N HIS A 412 -3.12 13.33 -20.93
CA HIS A 412 -2.70 12.97 -19.58
C HIS A 412 -3.86 13.23 -18.61
N VAL A 413 -4.11 12.30 -17.68
CA VAL A 413 -5.18 12.40 -16.69
C VAL A 413 -4.62 12.01 -15.33
N GLU A 414 -4.90 12.83 -14.31
CA GLU A 414 -4.56 12.52 -12.93
C GLU A 414 -5.22 11.19 -12.51
N PRO A 415 -4.51 10.27 -11.84
CA PRO A 415 -5.05 8.98 -11.40
C PRO A 415 -5.98 9.13 -10.17
N TYR A 416 -6.55 10.32 -10.00
CA TYR A 416 -7.44 10.72 -8.94
C TYR A 416 -8.37 11.83 -9.46
N ARG A 417 -9.50 12.02 -8.78
CA ARG A 417 -10.41 13.15 -9.02
C ARG A 417 -10.45 14.04 -7.80
N ILE A 418 -10.61 15.35 -8.02
CA ILE A 418 -10.72 16.33 -6.95
C ILE A 418 -11.99 16.04 -6.12
N LYS A 419 -11.80 15.86 -4.81
CA LYS A 419 -12.89 15.53 -3.86
C LYS A 419 -13.39 16.74 -3.09
N VAL A 420 -12.46 17.58 -2.65
CA VAL A 420 -12.68 18.84 -1.91
C VAL A 420 -11.72 19.87 -2.49
N VAL A 421 -12.14 21.13 -2.55
CA VAL A 421 -11.32 22.25 -3.04
C VAL A 421 -11.12 23.27 -1.92
N GLU A 422 -9.96 23.95 -1.96
CA GLU A 422 -9.66 25.13 -1.16
C GLU A 422 -9.60 26.37 -2.11
N PRO A 423 -10.29 27.48 -1.81
CA PRO A 423 -10.22 28.69 -2.61
C PRO A 423 -8.81 29.30 -2.62
N LEU A 424 -8.34 29.76 -3.78
CA LEU A 424 -7.07 30.49 -3.91
C LEU A 424 -7.27 32.00 -3.72
N ALA A 425 -6.27 32.67 -3.14
CA ALA A 425 -6.24 34.12 -3.04
C ALA A 425 -5.86 34.75 -4.39
N PHE A 426 -6.62 35.73 -4.85
CA PHE A 426 -6.30 36.55 -6.03
C PHE A 426 -6.07 37.99 -5.59
N THR A 427 -4.80 38.36 -5.45
CA THR A 427 -4.38 39.69 -4.96
C THR A 427 -4.03 40.62 -6.12
N THR A 428 -4.07 41.93 -5.87
CA THR A 428 -3.50 42.93 -6.79
C THR A 428 -1.99 43.06 -6.60
N ARG A 429 -1.30 43.71 -7.53
CA ARG A 429 0.14 43.95 -7.39
C ARG A 429 0.43 44.86 -6.18
N GLU A 430 -0.40 45.89 -5.97
CA GLU A 430 -0.26 46.85 -4.88
C GLU A 430 -0.40 46.17 -3.51
N GLU A 431 -1.34 45.22 -3.38
CA GLU A 431 -1.50 44.42 -2.17
C GLU A 431 -0.27 43.57 -1.89
N ARG A 432 0.29 42.93 -2.92
CA ARG A 432 1.52 42.13 -2.80
C ARG A 432 2.75 42.97 -2.46
N GLU A 433 2.87 44.16 -3.03
CA GLU A 433 3.95 45.11 -2.68
C GLU A 433 3.84 45.56 -1.22
N ALA A 434 2.64 45.83 -0.73
CA ALA A 434 2.40 46.17 0.67
C ALA A 434 2.71 44.98 1.60
N ALA A 435 2.32 43.77 1.21
CA ALA A 435 2.62 42.55 1.96
C ALA A 435 4.12 42.29 2.09
N LEU A 436 4.89 42.37 0.99
CA LEU A 436 6.35 42.20 1.04
C LEU A 436 7.04 43.24 1.92
N LYS A 437 6.65 44.52 1.82
CA LYS A 437 7.19 45.57 2.70
C LYS A 437 6.89 45.27 4.18
N ARG A 438 5.67 44.81 4.49
CA ARG A 438 5.24 44.47 5.86
C ARG A 438 6.11 43.36 6.46
N VAL A 439 6.53 42.40 5.65
CA VAL A 439 7.34 41.26 6.09
C VAL A 439 8.84 41.46 5.88
N ALA A 440 9.29 42.69 5.63
CA ALA A 440 10.69 43.01 5.32
C ALA A 440 11.28 42.09 4.23
N TYR A 441 10.48 41.82 3.21
CA TYR A 441 10.83 41.02 2.03
C TYR A 441 11.26 39.58 2.33
N ASN A 442 10.86 39.02 3.47
CA ASN A 442 10.99 37.60 3.76
C ASN A 442 9.68 36.85 3.41
N PRO A 443 9.64 36.03 2.36
CA PRO A 443 8.44 35.31 1.93
C PRO A 443 7.91 34.30 2.96
N PHE A 444 8.74 33.85 3.91
CA PHE A 444 8.31 32.96 4.99
C PHE A 444 7.27 33.60 5.93
N ASP A 445 7.29 34.93 6.06
CA ASP A 445 6.41 35.68 6.94
C ASP A 445 5.13 36.19 6.24
N LEU A 446 4.96 35.88 4.94
CA LEU A 446 3.72 36.15 4.20
C LEU A 446 2.58 35.29 4.74
N ARG A 447 1.38 35.87 4.83
CA ARG A 447 0.19 35.12 5.24
C ARG A 447 -0.28 34.24 4.09
N ALA A 448 -0.87 33.08 4.41
CA ALA A 448 -1.33 32.14 3.40
C ALA A 448 -2.47 32.71 2.53
N ASP A 449 -3.33 33.56 3.10
CA ASP A 449 -4.41 34.26 2.40
C ASP A 449 -3.92 35.42 1.49
N GLU A 450 -2.62 35.68 1.46
CA GLU A 450 -1.97 36.64 0.57
C GLU A 450 -1.21 35.94 -0.58
N VAL A 451 -1.29 34.61 -0.69
CA VAL A 451 -0.54 33.78 -1.65
C VAL A 451 -1.50 33.03 -2.59
N THR A 452 -1.28 33.13 -3.90
CA THR A 452 -2.09 32.45 -4.92
C THR A 452 -1.62 31.01 -5.13
N ILE A 453 -0.32 30.81 -5.34
CA ILE A 453 0.30 29.47 -5.52
C ILE A 453 1.45 29.35 -4.53
N ASP A 454 1.42 28.34 -3.67
CA ASP A 454 2.41 28.14 -2.63
C ASP A 454 3.33 26.95 -2.95
N LEU A 455 4.50 27.27 -3.50
CA LEU A 455 5.56 26.33 -3.84
C LEU A 455 6.74 26.44 -2.85
N LEU A 456 6.50 26.98 -1.65
CA LEU A 456 7.51 27.11 -0.60
C LEU A 456 8.05 25.73 -0.17
N SER A 457 7.16 24.75 0.00
CA SER A 457 7.51 23.40 0.44
C SER A 457 6.47 22.35 0.04
N ASP A 458 6.94 21.13 -0.21
CA ASP A 458 6.13 19.92 -0.37
C ASP A 458 5.85 19.20 0.96
N SER A 459 6.29 19.77 2.09
CA SER A 459 6.27 19.15 3.41
C SER A 459 5.02 19.51 4.21
N GLY A 460 4.03 18.62 4.20
CA GLY A 460 2.80 18.74 4.97
C GLY A 460 1.71 19.52 4.24
N THR A 461 1.94 19.81 2.97
CA THR A 461 1.09 20.62 2.09
C THR A 461 0.37 19.79 1.04
N GLY A 462 0.59 18.46 1.00
CA GLY A 462 -0.08 17.58 0.04
C GLY A 462 -1.56 17.38 0.38
N ALA A 463 -2.41 17.23 -0.64
CA ALA A 463 -3.82 16.93 -0.46
C ALA A 463 -4.02 15.48 0.02
N ILE A 464 -4.84 15.28 1.04
CA ILE A 464 -5.16 13.98 1.64
C ILE A 464 -6.31 13.29 0.88
N SER A 465 -6.24 11.97 0.72
CA SER A 465 -7.26 11.19 0.00
C SER A 465 -8.55 11.00 0.82
N ALA A 466 -9.63 10.63 0.15
CA ALA A 466 -10.87 10.26 0.83
C ALA A 466 -10.69 9.05 1.78
N ASP A 467 -9.82 8.10 1.42
CA ASP A 467 -9.54 6.92 2.22
C ASP A 467 -8.71 7.27 3.46
N GLN A 468 -7.73 8.17 3.32
CA GLN A 468 -6.98 8.69 4.47
C GLN A 468 -7.92 9.43 5.43
N LEU A 469 -8.81 10.30 4.93
CA LEU A 469 -9.80 10.97 5.77
C LEU A 469 -10.72 9.97 6.48
N ALA A 470 -11.23 8.96 5.75
CA ALA A 470 -12.07 7.92 6.33
C ALA A 470 -11.34 7.12 7.42
N ALA A 471 -10.07 6.76 7.19
CA ALA A 471 -9.22 6.09 8.17
C ALA A 471 -9.00 6.96 9.41
N GLY A 472 -8.70 8.25 9.22
CA GLY A 472 -8.54 9.20 10.32
C GLY A 472 -9.81 9.39 11.16
N MET A 473 -11.00 9.23 10.59
CA MET A 473 -12.26 9.24 11.37
C MET A 473 -12.43 8.01 12.28
N GLN A 474 -11.62 6.97 12.10
CA GLN A 474 -11.55 5.78 12.97
C GLN A 474 -10.39 5.85 13.99
N GLY A 475 -9.75 7.01 14.11
CA GLY A 475 -8.62 7.24 15.00
C GLY A 475 -8.91 6.84 16.45
N ASP A 476 -8.04 6.01 17.02
CA ASP A 476 -8.08 5.60 18.42
C ASP A 476 -7.13 6.48 19.23
N GLU A 477 -7.69 7.41 19.99
CA GLU A 477 -6.95 8.43 20.75
C GLU A 477 -6.48 7.95 22.13
N SER A 478 -6.46 6.62 22.35
CA SER A 478 -5.91 6.03 23.57
C SER A 478 -4.44 6.38 23.76
N TYR A 479 -4.09 6.86 24.95
CA TYR A 479 -2.73 7.32 25.28
C TYR A 479 -1.65 6.24 25.12
N ALA A 480 -1.99 4.98 25.44
CA ALA A 480 -1.12 3.82 25.29
C ALA A 480 -1.89 2.67 24.65
N GLY A 481 -1.24 1.93 23.76
CA GLY A 481 -1.85 0.75 23.11
C GLY A 481 -2.97 1.09 22.13
N SER A 482 -2.92 2.28 21.51
CA SER A 482 -3.88 2.70 20.47
C SER A 482 -3.95 1.68 19.33
N ARG A 483 -5.16 1.33 18.89
CA ARG A 483 -5.34 0.49 17.69
C ARG A 483 -4.78 1.14 16.42
N SER A 484 -4.78 2.48 16.36
CA SER A 484 -4.20 3.23 15.23
C SER A 484 -2.69 3.02 15.14
N PHE A 485 -2.00 2.94 16.28
CA PHE A 485 -0.59 2.61 16.31
C PHE A 485 -0.30 1.25 15.70
N TYR A 486 -1.05 0.20 16.05
CA TYR A 486 -0.77 -1.13 15.53
C TYR A 486 -1.04 -1.25 14.03
N ARG A 487 -2.09 -0.60 13.51
CA ARG A 487 -2.35 -0.52 12.05
C ARG A 487 -1.23 0.21 11.32
N TRP A 488 -0.78 1.34 11.86
CA TRP A 488 0.33 2.09 11.31
C TRP A 488 1.65 1.31 11.37
N HIS A 489 1.94 0.69 12.52
CA HIS A 489 3.13 -0.10 12.76
C HIS A 489 3.22 -1.28 11.79
N GLU A 490 2.10 -1.96 11.49
CA GLU A 490 2.04 -3.03 10.48
C GLU A 490 2.50 -2.53 9.11
N VAL A 491 1.93 -1.42 8.62
CA VAL A 491 2.30 -0.84 7.31
C VAL A 491 3.77 -0.44 7.26
N VAL A 492 4.29 0.21 8.30
CA VAL A 492 5.71 0.61 8.35
C VAL A 492 6.62 -0.61 8.46
N SER A 493 6.23 -1.63 9.22
CA SER A 493 6.98 -2.89 9.34
C SER A 493 7.07 -3.60 8.00
N GLU A 494 5.98 -3.69 7.25
CA GLU A 494 5.96 -4.30 5.92
C GLU A 494 6.82 -3.53 4.92
N LEU A 495 6.75 -2.19 4.94
CA LEU A 495 7.48 -1.34 4.01
C LEU A 495 9.00 -1.34 4.28
N THR A 496 9.39 -1.35 5.55
CA THR A 496 10.79 -1.11 5.95
C THR A 496 11.53 -2.36 6.39
N GLY A 497 10.82 -3.35 6.94
CA GLY A 497 11.41 -4.54 7.55
C GLY A 497 12.13 -4.30 8.87
N TYR A 498 12.04 -3.11 9.48
CA TYR A 498 12.69 -2.83 10.76
C TYR A 498 11.93 -3.47 11.94
N PRO A 499 12.63 -4.14 12.87
CA PRO A 499 12.01 -4.74 14.06
C PRO A 499 11.58 -3.71 15.12
N HIS A 500 12.16 -2.50 15.09
CA HIS A 500 11.87 -1.45 16.05
C HIS A 500 11.46 -0.17 15.34
N ILE A 501 10.20 0.25 15.55
CA ILE A 501 9.61 1.42 14.90
C ILE A 501 9.03 2.34 15.98
N LEU A 502 9.45 3.60 15.95
CA LEU A 502 9.03 4.63 16.91
C LEU A 502 8.37 5.80 16.16
N PRO A 503 7.09 6.14 16.43
CA PRO A 503 6.45 7.30 15.82
C PRO A 503 7.07 8.59 16.37
N ALA A 504 7.05 9.65 15.58
CA ALA A 504 7.46 10.99 15.98
C ALA A 504 6.55 12.03 15.30
N HIS A 505 6.31 13.18 15.94
CA HIS A 505 5.41 14.19 15.36
C HIS A 505 5.88 14.70 13.98
N GLN A 506 7.18 14.66 13.67
CA GLN A 506 7.73 14.86 12.32
C GLN A 506 9.22 14.47 12.23
N GLY A 507 9.83 14.56 11.04
CA GLY A 507 11.22 14.16 10.79
C GLY A 507 12.26 14.80 11.71
N ARG A 508 12.21 16.13 11.95
CA ARG A 508 13.22 16.80 12.81
C ARG A 508 13.23 16.29 14.26
N ALA A 509 12.09 15.79 14.75
CA ALA A 509 12.02 15.17 16.06
C ALA A 509 12.64 13.76 16.05
N ALA A 510 12.37 12.99 15.00
CA ALA A 510 13.02 11.72 14.75
C ALA A 510 14.54 11.87 14.64
N GLU A 511 15.03 12.87 13.89
CA GLU A 511 16.46 13.24 13.79
C GLU A 511 17.05 13.56 15.17
N ARG A 512 16.41 14.46 15.94
CA ARG A 512 16.88 14.86 17.27
C ARG A 512 16.99 13.66 18.20
N ILE A 513 15.98 12.79 18.22
CA ILE A 513 15.95 11.60 19.08
C ILE A 513 17.04 10.61 18.66
N LEU A 514 17.15 10.30 17.36
CA LEU A 514 18.12 9.35 16.87
C LEU A 514 19.55 9.84 17.11
N PHE A 515 19.87 11.05 16.68
CA PHE A 515 21.24 11.56 16.76
C PHE A 515 21.70 11.77 18.19
N SER A 516 20.83 12.22 19.10
CA SER A 516 21.16 12.30 20.53
C SER A 516 21.41 10.93 21.17
N SER A 517 20.83 9.86 20.61
CA SER A 517 20.95 8.49 21.15
C SER A 517 22.06 7.66 20.48
N LEU A 518 22.47 8.05 19.27
CA LEU A 518 23.44 7.37 18.42
C LEU A 518 24.83 8.00 18.51
N LEU A 519 24.92 9.34 18.42
CA LEU A 519 26.17 10.05 18.22
C LEU A 519 26.90 10.35 19.53
N ARG A 520 28.22 10.53 19.42
CA ARG A 520 29.08 10.94 20.54
C ARG A 520 29.80 12.25 20.18
N PRO A 521 29.89 13.23 21.09
CA PRO A 521 30.64 14.46 20.84
C PRO A 521 32.05 14.18 20.32
N GLY A 522 32.50 14.96 19.33
CA GLY A 522 33.80 14.79 18.67
C GLY A 522 33.84 13.75 17.54
N THR A 523 32.72 13.07 17.27
CA THR A 523 32.59 12.19 16.08
C THR A 523 32.08 12.98 14.86
N SER A 524 32.14 12.36 13.68
CA SER A 524 31.61 12.92 12.43
C SER A 524 30.43 12.12 11.88
N VAL A 525 29.56 12.79 11.13
CA VAL A 525 28.52 12.15 10.32
C VAL A 525 28.79 12.48 8.87
N LEU A 526 28.87 11.45 8.04
CA LEU A 526 29.09 11.58 6.60
C LEU A 526 27.76 11.45 5.87
N SER A 527 27.53 12.22 4.82
CA SER A 527 26.32 12.09 4.00
C SER A 527 26.57 12.41 2.55
N ASN A 528 25.73 11.92 1.63
CA ASN A 528 25.67 12.47 0.27
C ASN A 528 25.39 13.98 0.32
N THR A 529 24.43 14.42 1.13
CA THR A 529 24.29 15.81 1.62
C THR A 529 23.35 15.84 2.82
N HIS A 530 23.73 16.52 3.89
CA HIS A 530 22.84 16.77 5.03
C HIS A 530 21.82 17.86 4.69
N PHE A 531 20.56 17.61 5.04
CA PHE A 531 19.55 18.68 5.07
C PHE A 531 19.75 19.59 6.29
N ASP A 532 19.20 20.81 6.27
CA ASP A 532 19.48 21.88 7.25
C ASP A 532 19.23 21.44 8.69
N THR A 533 18.03 20.87 8.93
CA THR A 533 17.65 20.41 10.26
C THR A 533 18.48 19.22 10.68
N THR A 534 18.84 18.36 9.73
CA THR A 534 19.70 17.21 9.94
C THR A 534 21.10 17.66 10.36
N ARG A 535 21.73 18.58 9.62
CA ARG A 535 23.03 19.18 9.94
C ARG A 535 23.00 19.84 11.32
N ALA A 536 21.99 20.67 11.58
CA ALA A 536 21.84 21.33 12.88
C ALA A 536 21.70 20.31 14.02
N ASN A 537 20.87 19.27 13.85
CA ASN A 537 20.72 18.22 14.86
C ASN A 537 22.02 17.41 15.07
N VAL A 538 22.83 17.18 14.04
CA VAL A 538 24.16 16.58 14.18
C VAL A 538 25.11 17.52 14.96
N GLU A 539 25.23 18.77 14.53
CA GLU A 539 26.17 19.73 15.12
C GLU A 539 25.81 20.08 16.58
N LEU A 540 24.53 20.11 16.94
CA LEU A 540 24.05 20.29 18.31
C LEU A 540 24.47 19.16 19.26
N THR A 541 24.81 17.97 18.75
CA THR A 541 25.39 16.88 19.56
C THR A 541 26.90 17.02 19.79
N GLY A 542 27.53 18.09 19.29
CA GLY A 542 28.97 18.28 19.30
C GLY A 542 29.71 17.43 18.25
N CYS A 543 29.01 16.96 17.22
CA CYS A 543 29.58 16.23 16.09
C CYS A 543 29.83 17.16 14.90
N THR A 544 30.59 16.69 13.91
CA THR A 544 30.82 17.43 12.66
C THR A 544 30.12 16.76 11.49
N ALA A 545 29.31 17.49 10.73
CA ALA A 545 28.62 16.98 9.53
C ALA A 545 29.43 17.26 8.25
N TYR A 546 29.82 16.20 7.53
CA TYR A 546 30.55 16.28 6.25
C TYR A 546 29.70 15.79 5.09
N ASP A 547 29.62 16.58 4.03
CA ASP A 547 28.93 16.24 2.79
C ASP A 547 29.92 15.71 1.75
N LEU A 548 29.58 14.58 1.13
CA LEU A 548 30.35 13.86 0.13
C LEU A 548 29.52 13.63 -1.14
N PRO A 549 29.00 14.69 -1.78
CA PRO A 549 28.21 14.54 -3.00
C PRO A 549 29.07 13.95 -4.12
N CYS A 550 28.48 13.16 -5.01
CA CYS A 550 29.18 12.67 -6.19
C CYS A 550 29.67 13.82 -7.09
N ALA A 551 30.69 13.56 -7.91
CA ALA A 551 31.31 14.58 -8.76
C ALA A 551 30.29 15.21 -9.73
N GLU A 552 29.36 14.42 -10.24
CA GLU A 552 28.31 14.80 -11.19
C GLU A 552 27.32 15.81 -10.61
N ALA A 553 27.22 15.93 -9.28
CA ALA A 553 26.36 16.92 -8.63
C ALA A 553 26.85 18.37 -8.86
N LYS A 554 28.10 18.57 -9.30
CA LYS A 554 28.68 19.90 -9.62
C LYS A 554 28.34 20.37 -11.03
N ASP A 555 27.85 19.49 -11.90
CA ASP A 555 27.39 19.89 -13.21
C ASP A 555 25.87 19.97 -13.17
N LEU A 556 25.31 21.18 -13.16
CA LEU A 556 23.85 21.34 -13.13
C LEU A 556 23.18 20.97 -14.45
N ASP A 557 23.91 20.94 -15.56
CA ASP A 557 23.37 20.76 -16.91
C ASP A 557 23.47 19.30 -17.39
N SER A 558 24.33 18.50 -16.75
CA SER A 558 24.49 17.07 -17.06
C SER A 558 23.18 16.28 -16.95
N ASP A 559 23.01 15.29 -17.82
CA ASP A 559 21.88 14.34 -17.81
C ASP A 559 22.12 13.13 -16.88
N PHE A 560 23.20 13.14 -16.07
CA PHE A 560 23.52 12.02 -15.20
C PHE A 560 22.33 11.65 -14.29
N PRO A 561 21.86 10.38 -14.31
CA PRO A 561 20.56 10.03 -13.76
C PRO A 561 20.49 10.03 -12.23
N PHE A 562 21.62 9.91 -11.53
CA PHE A 562 21.71 9.67 -10.09
C PHE A 562 22.66 10.63 -9.36
N LYS A 563 22.50 11.94 -9.59
CA LYS A 563 23.30 13.00 -8.93
C LYS A 563 23.10 13.07 -7.40
N GLY A 564 22.20 12.27 -6.83
CA GLY A 564 22.05 12.11 -5.40
C GLY A 564 23.07 11.17 -4.77
N ASN A 565 23.84 10.41 -5.58
CA ASN A 565 24.82 9.45 -5.10
C ASN A 565 25.85 10.07 -4.14
N ILE A 566 26.34 9.27 -3.18
CA ILE A 566 27.52 9.62 -2.39
C ILE A 566 28.78 9.29 -3.19
N ASP A 567 29.83 10.09 -3.03
CA ASP A 567 31.17 9.78 -3.55
C ASP A 567 31.75 8.62 -2.75
N LEU A 568 31.77 7.43 -3.35
CA LEU A 568 32.25 6.21 -2.71
C LEU A 568 33.75 6.22 -2.44
N ILE A 569 34.55 6.93 -3.24
CA ILE A 569 36.00 7.04 -3.04
C ILE A 569 36.26 7.93 -1.84
N ALA A 570 35.60 9.09 -1.78
CA ALA A 570 35.72 10.00 -0.65
C ALA A 570 35.17 9.36 0.64
N LEU A 571 34.10 8.57 0.55
CA LEU A 571 33.55 7.82 1.67
C LEU A 571 34.55 6.78 2.20
N GLU A 572 35.14 5.95 1.32
CA GLU A 572 36.14 4.95 1.74
C GLU A 572 37.35 5.62 2.39
N GLN A 573 37.88 6.68 1.79
CA GLN A 573 38.98 7.45 2.38
C GLN A 573 38.62 8.03 3.76
N ALA A 574 37.40 8.54 3.94
CA ALA A 574 36.96 9.07 5.22
C ALA A 574 36.83 7.97 6.30
N LEU A 575 36.33 6.79 5.92
CA LEU A 575 36.18 5.63 6.81
C LEU A 575 37.52 4.97 7.16
N GLU A 576 38.51 4.98 6.25
CA GLU A 576 39.88 4.51 6.51
C GLU A 576 40.65 5.44 7.46
N ASN A 577 40.34 6.74 7.44
CA ASN A 577 40.96 7.74 8.31
C ASN A 577 40.23 7.94 9.65
N ALA A 578 39.31 7.03 10.02
CA ALA A 578 38.47 7.15 11.21
C ALA A 578 39.25 7.24 12.53
N ASP A 579 40.49 6.74 12.59
CA ASP A 579 41.36 6.88 13.76
C ASP A 579 41.68 8.34 14.12
N ARG A 580 41.62 9.25 13.13
CA ARG A 580 41.84 10.70 13.34
C ARG A 580 40.55 11.46 13.55
N THR A 581 39.50 11.08 12.83
CA THR A 581 38.17 11.69 12.90
C THR A 581 37.11 10.59 12.95
N PRO A 582 36.76 10.09 14.16
CA PRO A 582 35.88 8.94 14.29
C PRO A 582 34.50 9.18 13.66
N VAL A 583 34.03 8.26 12.83
CA VAL A 583 32.74 8.38 12.13
C VAL A 583 31.65 7.70 12.97
N GLY A 584 30.65 8.48 13.40
CA GLY A 584 29.51 8.00 14.19
C GLY A 584 28.41 7.36 13.35
N ALA A 585 28.18 7.85 12.13
CA ALA A 585 27.21 7.31 11.20
C ALA A 585 27.46 7.79 9.76
N VAL A 586 26.94 7.03 8.79
CA VAL A 586 26.76 7.48 7.40
C VAL A 586 25.27 7.65 7.14
N LEU A 587 24.86 8.86 6.75
CA LEU A 587 23.48 9.19 6.42
C LEU A 587 23.29 9.25 4.90
N MET A 588 22.40 8.42 4.36
CA MET A 588 22.02 8.48 2.94
C MET A 588 20.63 9.11 2.78
N THR A 589 20.58 10.29 2.18
CA THR A 589 19.34 11.04 1.94
C THR A 589 18.73 10.63 0.61
N ILE A 590 17.50 10.11 0.62
CA ILE A 590 16.77 9.65 -0.57
C ILE A 590 15.39 10.33 -0.71
N THR A 591 15.12 11.09 -1.77
CA THR A 591 16.08 11.73 -2.70
C THR A 591 16.94 12.79 -2.01
N ASN A 592 18.12 13.09 -2.55
CA ASN A 592 19.03 14.08 -1.98
C ASN A 592 18.47 15.50 -2.12
N ASN A 593 17.79 16.00 -1.08
CA ASN A 593 17.17 17.33 -1.09
C ASN A 593 18.21 18.46 -1.20
N GLY A 594 19.34 18.35 -0.51
CA GLY A 594 20.42 19.36 -0.57
C GLY A 594 21.05 19.45 -1.95
N GLY A 595 21.05 18.34 -2.70
CA GLY A 595 21.50 18.26 -4.10
C GLY A 595 20.42 18.50 -5.15
N GLY A 596 19.31 19.16 -4.83
CA GLY A 596 18.27 19.45 -5.84
C GLY A 596 17.22 18.36 -6.02
N GLY A 597 17.05 17.45 -5.06
CA GLY A 597 16.08 16.36 -5.15
C GLY A 597 16.50 15.21 -6.04
N GLN A 598 17.80 15.05 -6.24
CA GLN A 598 18.35 14.05 -7.15
C GLN A 598 18.30 12.65 -6.53
N PRO A 599 17.97 11.61 -7.30
CA PRO A 599 17.89 10.25 -6.78
C PRO A 599 19.27 9.64 -6.55
N VAL A 600 19.29 8.64 -5.67
CA VAL A 600 20.40 7.74 -5.40
C VAL A 600 20.11 6.40 -6.09
N SER A 601 21.10 5.84 -6.80
CA SER A 601 20.98 4.51 -7.39
C SER A 601 21.04 3.41 -6.33
N MET A 602 20.45 2.26 -6.63
CA MET A 602 20.56 1.10 -5.75
C MET A 602 21.99 0.57 -5.68
N ASP A 603 22.75 0.58 -6.79
CA ASP A 603 24.19 0.28 -6.76
C ASP A 603 24.95 1.13 -5.73
N ASN A 604 24.69 2.44 -5.70
CA ASN A 604 25.35 3.34 -4.74
C ASN A 604 24.94 3.02 -3.30
N LEU A 605 23.67 2.71 -3.05
CA LEU A 605 23.21 2.27 -1.72
C LEU A 605 23.85 0.94 -1.29
N HIS A 606 23.94 -0.05 -2.19
CA HIS A 606 24.58 -1.35 -1.92
C HIS A 606 26.05 -1.18 -1.53
N ARG A 607 26.81 -0.42 -2.32
CA ARG A 607 28.24 -0.17 -2.10
C ARG A 607 28.50 0.67 -0.85
N THR A 608 27.64 1.66 -0.58
CA THR A 608 27.68 2.44 0.67
C THR A 608 27.46 1.52 1.88
N ALA A 609 26.44 0.66 1.83
CA ALA A 609 26.14 -0.27 2.91
C ALA A 609 27.28 -1.29 3.13
N GLU A 610 27.93 -1.74 2.06
CA GLU A 610 29.12 -2.60 2.15
C GLU A 610 30.30 -1.91 2.83
N LEU A 611 30.62 -0.68 2.43
CA LEU A 611 31.64 0.16 3.07
C LEU A 611 31.35 0.34 4.57
N CYS A 612 30.12 0.74 4.91
CA CYS A 612 29.68 0.94 6.28
C CYS A 612 29.87 -0.34 7.12
N ARG A 613 29.46 -1.50 6.60
CA ARG A 613 29.65 -2.81 7.27
C ARG A 613 31.12 -3.17 7.47
N ARG A 614 31.99 -2.95 6.48
CA ARG A 614 33.44 -3.23 6.58
C ARG A 614 34.11 -2.44 7.70
N HIS A 615 33.65 -1.22 7.94
CA HIS A 615 34.21 -0.31 8.95
C HIS A 615 33.40 -0.27 10.26
N ASN A 616 32.36 -1.09 10.40
CA ASN A 616 31.47 -1.13 11.57
C ASN A 616 30.87 0.25 11.92
N VAL A 617 30.45 0.99 10.89
CA VAL A 617 29.77 2.28 11.01
C VAL A 617 28.31 2.10 10.56
N PRO A 618 27.31 2.56 11.33
CA PRO A 618 25.91 2.38 10.95
C PRO A 618 25.55 3.26 9.74
N MET A 619 24.83 2.66 8.79
CA MET A 619 24.20 3.39 7.69
C MET A 619 22.75 3.72 8.05
N ILE A 620 22.40 5.00 8.08
CA ILE A 620 21.04 5.50 8.34
C ILE A 620 20.47 6.12 7.06
N LEU A 621 19.20 5.87 6.77
CA LEU A 621 18.49 6.61 5.70
C LEU A 621 17.80 7.86 6.25
N ASP A 622 17.96 9.00 5.58
CA ASP A 622 16.90 10.01 5.56
C ASP A 622 15.95 9.64 4.43
N ALA A 623 14.79 9.10 4.82
CA ALA A 623 13.82 8.49 3.93
C ALA A 623 12.60 9.38 3.66
N ALA A 624 12.74 10.71 3.80
CA ALA A 624 11.62 11.63 3.59
C ALA A 624 10.96 11.48 2.20
N ARG A 625 11.73 11.16 1.15
CA ARG A 625 11.24 11.04 -0.24
C ARG A 625 11.61 9.70 -0.89
N PHE A 626 11.47 8.63 -0.11
CA PHE A 626 11.89 7.29 -0.50
C PHE A 626 11.13 6.76 -1.74
N ALA A 627 9.85 7.08 -1.90
CA ALA A 627 9.01 6.57 -2.97
C ALA A 627 9.32 7.25 -4.30
N GLU A 628 9.62 8.55 -4.27
CA GLU A 628 10.15 9.28 -5.41
C GLU A 628 11.51 8.73 -5.87
N ASN A 629 12.42 8.45 -4.93
CA ASN A 629 13.70 7.82 -5.25
C ASN A 629 13.50 6.47 -5.93
N ALA A 630 12.64 5.64 -5.34
CA ALA A 630 12.32 4.31 -5.85
C ALA A 630 11.71 4.37 -7.26
N TRP A 631 10.82 5.33 -7.54
CA TRP A 631 10.32 5.56 -8.90
C TRP A 631 11.44 5.87 -9.88
N LEU A 632 12.33 6.81 -9.54
CA LEU A 632 13.42 7.18 -10.44
C LEU A 632 14.40 6.02 -10.68
N VAL A 633 14.63 5.17 -9.69
CA VAL A 633 15.39 3.92 -9.87
C VAL A 633 14.70 3.00 -10.87
N THR A 634 13.39 2.74 -10.76
CA THR A 634 12.71 1.86 -11.75
C THR A 634 12.73 2.44 -13.16
N GLN A 635 12.78 3.78 -13.30
CA GLN A 635 12.86 4.43 -14.60
C GLN A 635 14.28 4.51 -15.18
N ARG A 636 15.32 4.59 -14.34
CA ARG A 636 16.68 4.98 -14.74
C ARG A 636 17.74 3.90 -14.51
N GLU A 637 17.46 2.88 -13.69
CA GLU A 637 18.39 1.79 -13.39
C GLU A 637 17.92 0.49 -14.07
N PRO A 638 18.60 0.02 -15.13
CA PRO A 638 18.13 -1.13 -15.92
C PRO A 638 17.84 -2.41 -15.12
N GLY A 639 18.57 -2.64 -14.02
CA GLY A 639 18.37 -3.80 -13.14
C GLY A 639 17.04 -3.79 -12.35
N TYR A 640 16.34 -2.66 -12.32
CA TYR A 640 15.11 -2.46 -11.54
C TYR A 640 13.88 -2.14 -12.39
N ALA A 641 13.98 -2.17 -13.73
CA ALA A 641 12.88 -1.82 -14.63
C ALA A 641 11.61 -2.68 -14.44
N ASP A 642 11.77 -3.95 -14.07
CA ASP A 642 10.65 -4.89 -13.83
C ASP A 642 10.16 -4.90 -12.37
N ARG A 643 10.71 -4.03 -11.51
CA ARG A 643 10.34 -3.93 -10.09
C ARG A 643 9.29 -2.84 -9.87
N THR A 644 8.45 -3.02 -8.86
CA THR A 644 7.58 -1.93 -8.41
C THR A 644 8.37 -0.93 -7.55
N PRO A 645 8.00 0.35 -7.49
CA PRO A 645 8.63 1.32 -6.60
C PRO A 645 8.63 0.85 -5.14
N ARG A 646 7.55 0.20 -4.69
CA ARG A 646 7.51 -0.41 -3.36
C ARG A 646 8.60 -1.44 -3.12
N GLN A 647 8.86 -2.34 -4.09
CA GLN A 647 9.92 -3.35 -3.97
C GLN A 647 11.30 -2.72 -3.90
N VAL A 648 11.55 -1.65 -4.67
CA VAL A 648 12.81 -0.91 -4.63
C VAL A 648 12.98 -0.22 -3.27
N ALA A 649 11.93 0.41 -2.75
CA ALA A 649 11.91 1.01 -1.42
C ALA A 649 12.21 -0.01 -0.31
N GLU A 650 11.52 -1.16 -0.32
CA GLU A 650 11.72 -2.27 0.60
C GLU A 650 13.17 -2.82 0.55
N GLU A 651 13.81 -2.80 -0.62
CA GLU A 651 15.23 -3.14 -0.75
C GLU A 651 16.14 -2.06 -0.14
N ALA A 652 15.90 -0.79 -0.45
CA ALA A 652 16.67 0.33 0.11
C ALA A 652 16.64 0.34 1.64
N PHE A 653 15.45 0.20 2.27
CA PHE A 653 15.34 0.14 3.73
C PHE A 653 16.09 -1.06 4.33
N ARG A 654 16.03 -2.24 3.69
CA ARG A 654 16.74 -3.43 4.17
C ARG A 654 18.26 -3.30 4.16
N LEU A 655 18.82 -2.45 3.28
CA LEU A 655 20.26 -2.20 3.21
C LEU A 655 20.79 -1.39 4.40
N ALA A 656 20.00 -0.47 4.92
CA ALA A 656 20.39 0.41 6.02
C ALA A 656 20.11 -0.19 7.40
N ASP A 657 20.83 0.28 8.42
CA ASP A 657 20.70 -0.16 9.82
C ASP A 657 19.53 0.54 10.54
N GLY A 658 19.07 1.64 9.97
CA GLY A 658 17.87 2.35 10.39
C GLY A 658 17.49 3.48 9.45
N CYS A 659 16.42 4.19 9.79
CA CYS A 659 15.99 5.38 9.08
C CYS A 659 15.39 6.42 10.01
N VAL A 660 15.42 7.67 9.55
CA VAL A 660 14.52 8.74 9.97
C VAL A 660 13.64 9.10 8.79
N MET A 661 12.34 9.28 9.04
CA MET A 661 11.39 9.62 7.97
C MET A 661 10.47 10.76 8.40
N SER A 662 10.39 11.79 7.56
CA SER A 662 9.35 12.79 7.64
C SER A 662 8.16 12.38 6.76
N ALA A 663 7.12 11.81 7.34
CA ALA A 663 5.90 11.41 6.62
C ALA A 663 5.13 12.60 6.01
N LYS A 664 5.42 13.83 6.44
CA LYS A 664 4.95 15.07 5.79
C LYS A 664 5.24 15.16 4.27
N LYS A 665 6.16 14.33 3.75
CA LYS A 665 6.52 14.27 2.32
C LYS A 665 5.85 13.03 1.70
N ASP A 666 6.58 11.93 1.56
CA ASP A 666 6.05 10.70 0.94
C ASP A 666 5.06 9.93 1.82
N GLY A 667 4.80 10.33 3.07
CA GLY A 667 3.63 9.81 3.80
C GLY A 667 2.30 10.45 3.35
N ILE A 668 2.34 11.49 2.50
CA ILE A 668 1.19 12.29 2.05
C ILE A 668 0.23 12.67 3.18
N VAL A 669 0.80 13.19 4.27
CA VAL A 669 0.07 13.68 5.45
C VAL A 669 0.53 15.07 5.83
N HIS A 670 -0.28 15.80 6.58
CA HIS A 670 0.07 17.14 7.05
C HIS A 670 1.10 17.12 8.19
N ILE A 671 1.10 16.06 9.00
CA ILE A 671 1.98 15.89 10.16
C ILE A 671 2.40 14.42 10.31
N GLY A 672 3.55 14.19 10.95
CA GLY A 672 4.05 12.87 11.29
C GLY A 672 5.39 12.47 10.67
N GLY A 673 5.99 11.47 11.30
CA GLY A 673 7.27 10.86 10.97
C GLY A 673 7.56 9.68 11.88
N PHE A 674 8.70 9.04 11.66
CA PHE A 674 9.13 7.92 12.50
C PHE A 674 10.63 7.66 12.42
N ILE A 675 11.09 6.85 13.37
CA ILE A 675 12.41 6.23 13.41
C ILE A 675 12.21 4.72 13.21
N GLY A 676 12.98 4.12 12.30
CA GLY A 676 13.05 2.67 12.13
C GLY A 676 14.47 2.18 12.44
N LEU A 677 14.63 1.10 13.20
CA LEU A 677 15.94 0.61 13.66
C LEU A 677 16.01 -0.92 13.66
N LYS A 678 17.19 -1.45 13.34
CA LYS A 678 17.56 -2.86 13.57
C LYS A 678 18.11 -3.12 14.97
N ASP A 679 18.82 -2.14 15.54
CA ASP A 679 19.47 -2.26 16.84
C ASP A 679 18.48 -2.04 18.00
N ALA A 680 18.33 -3.05 18.85
CA ALA A 680 17.41 -3.04 19.99
C ALA A 680 17.83 -2.09 21.11
N GLU A 681 19.14 -1.97 21.39
CA GLU A 681 19.66 -1.11 22.46
C GLU A 681 19.53 0.37 22.08
N LEU A 682 19.81 0.70 20.81
CA LEU A 682 19.58 2.04 20.28
C LEU A 682 18.09 2.37 20.26
N ALA A 683 17.23 1.41 19.90
CA ALA A 683 15.79 1.60 19.96
C ALA A 683 15.29 1.87 21.39
N GLU A 684 15.84 1.18 22.40
CA GLU A 684 15.52 1.44 23.80
C GLU A 684 15.93 2.87 24.23
N ARG A 685 17.15 3.30 23.88
CA ARG A 685 17.61 4.68 24.15
C ARG A 685 16.72 5.72 23.47
N CYS A 686 16.40 5.51 22.19
CA CYS A 686 15.49 6.37 21.45
C CYS A 686 14.10 6.41 22.08
N GLY A 687 13.57 5.26 22.52
CA GLY A 687 12.27 5.15 23.19
C GLY A 687 12.22 5.93 24.50
N GLY A 688 13.29 5.87 25.31
CA GLY A 688 13.40 6.67 26.53
C GLY A 688 13.36 8.18 26.26
N LEU A 689 14.09 8.64 25.25
CA LEU A 689 14.11 10.05 24.86
C LEU A 689 12.81 10.53 24.21
N LEU A 690 12.16 9.66 23.41
CA LEU A 690 10.84 9.90 22.84
C LEU A 690 9.81 10.17 23.95
N ILE A 691 9.75 9.29 24.97
CA ILE A 691 8.85 9.45 26.12
C ILE A 691 9.10 10.77 26.84
N ALA A 692 10.36 11.15 27.00
CA ALA A 692 10.73 12.36 27.73
C ALA A 692 10.40 13.66 26.98
N THR A 693 10.29 13.63 25.65
CA THR A 693 10.28 14.87 24.84
C THR A 693 9.15 15.01 23.83
N GLU A 694 8.53 13.92 23.40
CA GLU A 694 7.49 13.92 22.35
C GLU A 694 6.18 13.28 22.82
N GLY A 695 6.27 12.08 23.39
CA GLY A 695 5.10 11.31 23.82
C GLY A 695 5.41 9.82 24.03
N PHE A 696 4.42 9.06 24.47
CA PHE A 696 4.57 7.62 24.69
C PHE A 696 4.89 6.87 23.39
N THR A 697 5.52 5.69 23.49
CA THR A 697 6.04 4.92 22.34
C THR A 697 4.99 4.50 21.33
N THR A 698 3.72 4.47 21.70
CA THR A 698 2.61 4.15 20.80
C THR A 698 1.95 5.37 20.15
N TYR A 699 2.47 6.58 20.31
CA TYR A 699 1.94 7.75 19.58
C TYR A 699 2.98 8.82 19.24
N GLY A 700 4.03 9.00 20.05
CA GLY A 700 5.19 9.83 19.70
C GLY A 700 4.86 11.27 19.34
N GLY A 701 3.85 11.87 20.00
CA GLY A 701 3.38 13.23 19.72
C GLY A 701 2.35 13.34 18.58
N LEU A 702 1.82 12.23 18.07
CA LEU A 702 0.75 12.18 17.07
C LEU A 702 -0.60 11.78 17.66
N SER A 703 -1.69 12.25 17.04
CA SER A 703 -3.02 11.74 17.32
C SER A 703 -3.24 10.38 16.63
N GLY A 704 -4.15 9.55 17.15
CA GLY A 704 -4.50 8.26 16.55
C GLY A 704 -4.96 8.40 15.10
N ARG A 705 -5.75 9.44 14.81
CA ARG A 705 -6.13 9.80 13.44
C ARG A 705 -4.94 10.05 12.50
N ASP A 706 -3.86 10.68 12.99
CA ASP A 706 -2.70 11.00 12.15
C ASP A 706 -1.92 9.74 11.80
N LEU A 707 -1.83 8.79 12.74
CA LEU A 707 -1.24 7.47 12.51
C LEU A 707 -2.01 6.69 11.44
N ASP A 708 -3.35 6.68 11.50
CA ASP A 708 -4.19 6.02 10.49
C ASP A 708 -4.09 6.68 9.12
N MET A 709 -4.12 8.02 9.06
CA MET A 709 -3.93 8.77 7.82
C MET A 709 -2.55 8.51 7.20
N MET A 710 -1.51 8.41 8.03
CA MET A 710 -0.15 8.12 7.61
C MET A 710 -0.03 6.69 7.08
N ALA A 711 -0.60 5.71 7.78
CA ALA A 711 -0.62 4.33 7.34
C ALA A 711 -1.21 4.22 5.93
N ARG A 712 -2.35 4.87 5.69
CA ARG A 712 -2.97 4.88 4.37
C ARG A 712 -2.15 5.64 3.33
N GLY A 713 -1.58 6.78 3.67
CA GLY A 713 -0.74 7.57 2.76
C GLY A 713 0.53 6.85 2.31
N LEU A 714 1.17 6.07 3.20
CA LEU A 714 2.33 5.24 2.87
C LEU A 714 2.01 4.09 1.91
N LEU A 715 0.77 3.59 1.90
CA LEU A 715 0.33 2.64 0.87
C LEU A 715 0.15 3.36 -0.46
N GLU A 716 -0.59 4.47 -0.47
CA GLU A 716 -0.93 5.24 -1.67
C GLU A 716 0.30 5.82 -2.39
N VAL A 717 1.29 6.32 -1.66
CA VAL A 717 2.50 6.92 -2.26
C VAL A 717 3.30 5.91 -3.09
N THR A 718 3.20 4.61 -2.76
CA THR A 718 3.95 3.55 -3.42
C THR A 718 3.26 3.00 -4.66
N GLU A 719 2.07 3.50 -4.99
CA GLU A 719 1.31 3.10 -6.18
C GLU A 719 1.97 3.63 -7.47
N PRO A 720 2.29 2.76 -8.45
CA PRO A 720 2.96 3.18 -9.69
C PRO A 720 2.22 4.26 -10.46
N ALA A 721 0.88 4.22 -10.48
CA ALA A 721 0.08 5.21 -11.21
C ALA A 721 0.22 6.61 -10.61
N TYR A 722 0.25 6.73 -9.28
CA TYR A 722 0.46 8.00 -8.59
C TYR A 722 1.87 8.56 -8.84
N LEU A 723 2.90 7.72 -8.74
CA LEU A 723 4.28 8.16 -8.98
C LEU A 723 4.53 8.54 -10.45
N ALA A 724 3.86 7.87 -11.39
CA ALA A 724 3.87 8.23 -12.80
C ALA A 724 3.30 9.64 -13.05
N GLU A 725 2.16 9.97 -12.44
CA GLU A 725 1.59 11.32 -12.53
C GLU A 725 2.48 12.37 -11.86
N ARG A 726 3.07 12.03 -10.72
CA ARG A 726 4.02 12.94 -10.06
C ARG A 726 5.20 13.27 -10.96
N ALA A 727 5.73 12.26 -11.65
CA ALA A 727 6.81 12.42 -12.62
C ALA A 727 6.41 13.23 -13.84
N ASP A 728 5.20 13.00 -14.35
CA ASP A 728 4.65 13.76 -15.46
C ASP A 728 4.51 15.26 -15.11
N ILE A 729 3.93 15.59 -13.95
CA ILE A 729 3.74 16.98 -13.53
C ILE A 729 5.08 17.71 -13.36
N ALA A 730 6.09 17.06 -12.77
CA ALA A 730 7.41 17.63 -12.65
C ALA A 730 8.07 17.86 -14.02
N ALA A 731 7.98 16.87 -14.92
CA ALA A 731 8.49 16.97 -16.28
C ALA A 731 7.76 18.05 -17.11
N TYR A 732 6.45 18.20 -16.90
CA TYR A 732 5.62 19.20 -17.55
C TYR A 732 6.06 20.60 -17.15
N LEU A 733 6.13 20.91 -15.85
CA LEU A 733 6.61 22.22 -15.40
C LEU A 733 8.04 22.48 -15.89
N ALA A 734 8.92 21.46 -15.87
CA ALA A 734 10.29 21.60 -16.36
C ALA A 734 10.33 22.02 -17.83
N ALA A 735 9.53 21.36 -18.68
CA ALA A 735 9.41 21.74 -20.09
C ALA A 735 8.93 23.19 -20.26
N ARG A 736 7.90 23.61 -19.50
CA ARG A 736 7.36 24.97 -19.58
C ARG A 736 8.35 26.04 -19.11
N ILE A 737 9.17 25.75 -18.10
CA ILE A 737 10.24 26.65 -17.63
C ILE A 737 11.34 26.77 -18.70
N ARG A 738 11.75 25.66 -19.32
CA ARG A 738 12.74 25.69 -20.41
C ARG A 738 12.24 26.46 -21.63
N GLU A 739 10.97 26.30 -21.99
CA GLU A 739 10.33 27.07 -23.06
C GLU A 739 10.29 28.58 -22.77
N ALA A 740 10.31 28.97 -21.49
CA ALA A 740 10.47 30.35 -21.05
C ALA A 740 11.91 30.87 -21.13
N GLY A 741 12.88 30.03 -21.54
CA GLY A 741 14.30 30.38 -21.61
C GLY A 741 14.99 30.44 -20.24
N VAL A 742 14.44 29.74 -19.24
CA VAL A 742 14.97 29.74 -17.87
C VAL A 742 15.62 28.40 -17.56
N ASP A 743 16.87 28.44 -17.10
CA ASP A 743 17.62 27.24 -16.74
C ASP A 743 17.15 26.63 -15.41
N ILE A 744 17.18 25.31 -15.34
CA ILE A 744 16.93 24.52 -14.13
C ILE A 744 18.08 23.55 -13.89
N VAL A 745 18.15 22.99 -12.67
CA VAL A 745 18.99 21.81 -12.41
C VAL A 745 18.44 20.61 -13.18
N GLU A 746 19.31 19.98 -13.98
CA GLU A 746 19.00 18.79 -14.78
C GLU A 746 19.59 17.52 -14.16
N PRO A 747 18.98 16.34 -14.38
CA PRO A 747 17.57 16.21 -14.76
C PRO A 747 16.65 16.74 -13.65
N ALA A 748 15.44 17.18 -14.00
CA ALA A 748 14.43 17.59 -13.02
C ALA A 748 14.17 16.51 -11.94
N GLY A 749 14.11 16.94 -10.67
CA GLY A 749 13.63 16.14 -9.54
C GLY A 749 12.10 16.02 -9.54
N LEU A 750 11.57 15.13 -8.69
CA LEU A 750 10.12 14.88 -8.58
C LEU A 750 9.41 15.82 -7.60
N HIS A 751 10.08 16.21 -6.52
CA HIS A 751 9.45 17.04 -5.50
C HIS A 751 9.53 18.53 -5.73
N ALA A 752 10.49 18.96 -6.54
CA ALA A 752 10.73 20.36 -6.81
C ALA A 752 11.57 20.54 -8.07
N LEU A 753 11.40 21.69 -8.71
CA LEU A 753 12.33 22.19 -9.71
C LEU A 753 13.20 23.29 -9.10
N TYR A 754 14.46 23.34 -9.52
CA TYR A 754 15.46 24.27 -9.00
C TYR A 754 15.88 25.19 -10.14
N VAL A 755 15.31 26.40 -10.16
CA VAL A 755 15.59 27.43 -11.16
C VAL A 755 16.94 28.08 -10.85
N ASN A 756 17.78 28.26 -11.87
CA ASN A 756 19.06 28.94 -11.73
C ASN A 756 18.88 30.45 -11.81
N ALA A 757 18.62 31.09 -10.66
CA ALA A 757 18.44 32.53 -10.56
C ALA A 757 19.72 33.31 -10.91
N GLY A 758 20.89 32.74 -10.63
CA GLY A 758 22.17 33.38 -10.97
C GLY A 758 22.40 33.52 -12.48
N ARG A 759 21.93 32.56 -13.28
CA ARG A 759 21.95 32.68 -14.76
C ARG A 759 20.84 33.58 -15.29
N LEU A 760 19.67 33.57 -14.64
CA LEU A 760 18.54 34.43 -15.04
C LEU A 760 18.76 35.91 -14.73
N LEU A 761 19.44 36.21 -13.62
CA LEU A 761 19.66 37.56 -13.09
C LEU A 761 21.17 37.84 -12.90
N PRO A 762 22.00 37.75 -13.95
CA PRO A 762 23.46 37.83 -13.84
C PRO A 762 23.96 39.22 -13.42
N HIS A 763 23.13 40.25 -13.54
CA HIS A 763 23.40 41.61 -13.09
C HIS A 763 23.32 41.78 -11.57
N ILE A 764 22.72 40.83 -10.85
CA ILE A 764 22.63 40.84 -9.38
C ILE A 764 23.73 39.93 -8.81
N PRO A 765 24.77 40.48 -8.16
CA PRO A 765 25.85 39.67 -7.62
C PRO A 765 25.36 38.81 -6.42
N PRO A 766 26.04 37.70 -6.08
CA PRO A 766 25.62 36.78 -5.02
C PRO A 766 25.29 37.42 -3.66
N HIS A 767 26.05 38.44 -3.23
CA HIS A 767 25.82 39.18 -1.98
C HIS A 767 24.60 40.12 -2.01
N GLN A 768 23.95 40.25 -3.18
CA GLN A 768 22.66 40.92 -3.34
C GLN A 768 21.51 39.94 -3.60
N TYR A 769 21.77 38.64 -3.40
CA TYR A 769 20.78 37.57 -3.32
C TYR A 769 19.86 37.45 -4.55
N PRO A 770 20.39 37.09 -5.74
CA PRO A 770 19.58 36.92 -6.95
C PRO A 770 18.45 35.90 -6.77
N GLY A 771 18.66 34.83 -5.99
CA GLY A 771 17.59 33.88 -5.66
C GLY A 771 16.43 34.55 -4.92
N THR A 772 16.72 35.35 -3.89
CA THR A 772 15.72 36.10 -3.13
C THR A 772 15.03 37.14 -4.00
N ALA A 773 15.77 37.78 -4.89
CA ALA A 773 15.22 38.72 -5.85
C ALA A 773 14.18 38.07 -6.77
N LEU A 774 14.50 36.88 -7.30
CA LEU A 774 13.57 36.10 -8.10
C LEU A 774 12.34 35.64 -7.29
N VAL A 775 12.51 35.19 -6.05
CA VAL A 775 11.38 34.79 -5.19
C VAL A 775 10.43 35.97 -4.94
N CYS A 776 10.97 37.15 -4.62
CA CYS A 776 10.17 38.36 -4.45
C CYS A 776 9.42 38.73 -5.74
N GLU A 777 10.07 38.62 -6.90
CA GLU A 777 9.44 38.97 -8.18
C GLU A 777 8.36 37.97 -8.60
N LEU A 778 8.55 36.67 -8.34
CA LEU A 778 7.54 35.63 -8.52
C LEU A 778 6.28 35.93 -7.71
N TYR A 779 6.45 36.38 -6.47
CA TYR A 779 5.34 36.83 -5.64
C TYR A 779 4.72 38.11 -6.21
N LEU A 780 5.49 39.16 -6.48
CA LEU A 780 4.98 40.44 -6.98
C LEU A 780 4.19 40.32 -8.28
N ARG A 781 4.65 39.50 -9.23
CA ARG A 781 3.98 39.33 -10.54
C ARG A 781 2.87 38.29 -10.51
N GLY A 782 3.11 37.14 -9.88
CA GLY A 782 2.21 35.98 -9.99
C GLY A 782 1.52 35.57 -8.69
N GLY A 783 1.79 36.22 -7.54
CA GLY A 783 1.31 35.73 -6.25
C GLY A 783 1.87 34.35 -5.89
N ILE A 784 3.04 34.00 -6.45
CA ILE A 784 3.69 32.70 -6.26
C ILE A 784 4.69 32.81 -5.13
N ARG A 785 4.53 31.98 -4.10
CA ARG A 785 5.53 31.86 -3.02
C ARG A 785 6.46 30.69 -3.32
N SER A 786 7.77 30.90 -3.15
CA SER A 786 8.82 29.90 -3.35
C SER A 786 9.96 30.12 -2.35
N ALA A 787 11.00 29.29 -2.39
CA ALA A 787 12.15 29.39 -1.49
C ALA A 787 13.46 29.58 -2.26
N GLU A 788 14.32 30.46 -1.77
CA GLU A 788 15.71 30.57 -2.23
C GLU A 788 16.57 29.48 -1.57
N LEU A 789 17.55 28.99 -2.34
CA LEU A 789 18.58 28.02 -1.94
C LEU A 789 19.92 28.45 -2.56
N GLY A 790 20.36 29.65 -2.21
CA GLY A 790 21.55 30.31 -2.74
C GLY A 790 22.36 30.95 -1.62
N SER A 791 22.98 32.11 -1.87
CA SER A 791 23.88 32.75 -0.90
C SER A 791 23.19 33.28 0.35
N LEU A 792 21.87 33.55 0.33
CA LEU A 792 21.16 33.93 1.56
C LEU A 792 21.11 32.73 2.50
N TYR A 793 20.89 31.55 1.94
CA TYR A 793 20.80 30.30 2.67
C TYR A 793 22.17 29.68 3.03
N LEU A 794 23.13 29.58 2.10
CA LEU A 794 24.43 28.88 2.27
C LEU A 794 25.65 29.79 2.46
N GLY A 795 25.48 31.09 2.26
CA GLY A 795 26.56 32.06 2.35
C GLY A 795 26.79 32.61 3.75
N GLU A 796 27.85 33.40 3.90
CA GLU A 796 28.22 34.11 5.11
C GLU A 796 28.63 35.54 4.73
N GLU A 797 28.32 36.50 5.61
CA GLU A 797 28.73 37.90 5.47
C GLU A 797 29.55 38.34 6.69
N ASP A 798 30.47 39.28 6.49
CA ASP A 798 31.19 39.93 7.58
C ASP A 798 30.33 41.01 8.28
N GLU A 799 30.88 41.65 9.31
CA GLU A 799 30.19 42.72 10.07
C GLU A 799 29.82 43.94 9.21
N HIS A 800 30.42 44.09 8.02
CA HIS A 800 30.18 45.18 7.08
C HIS A 800 29.22 44.78 5.94
N GLY A 801 28.71 43.54 5.95
CA GLY A 801 27.82 43.01 4.92
C GLY A 801 28.54 42.57 3.64
N ASN A 802 29.86 42.36 3.67
CA ASN A 802 30.59 41.80 2.53
C ASN A 802 30.52 40.27 2.56
N PRO A 803 30.44 39.60 1.40
CA PRO A 803 30.43 38.14 1.35
C PRO A 803 31.76 37.56 1.82
N VAL A 804 31.71 36.72 2.86
CA VAL A 804 32.81 35.84 3.32
C VAL A 804 32.77 34.52 2.57
N LYS A 805 31.56 34.01 2.33
CA LYS A 805 31.30 32.77 1.60
C LYS A 805 30.03 32.93 0.78
N THR A 806 30.05 32.48 -0.47
CA THR A 806 28.85 32.43 -1.32
C THR A 806 28.43 30.99 -1.56
N ALA A 807 27.18 30.79 -1.96
CA ALA A 807 26.73 29.51 -2.45
C ALA A 807 27.45 29.15 -3.77
N PRO A 808 27.62 27.85 -4.08
CA PRO A 808 28.15 27.44 -5.38
C PRO A 808 27.19 27.81 -6.52
N TYR A 809 25.88 27.85 -6.25
CA TYR A 809 24.84 28.22 -7.20
C TYR A 809 23.76 29.04 -6.50
N GLU A 810 23.12 29.92 -7.26
CA GLU A 810 22.00 30.74 -6.79
C GLU A 810 20.68 30.13 -7.29
N LEU A 811 20.11 29.22 -6.50
CA LEU A 811 18.94 28.44 -6.91
C LEU A 811 17.66 28.94 -6.25
N VAL A 812 16.53 28.78 -6.94
CA VAL A 812 15.18 28.96 -6.40
C VAL A 812 14.41 27.66 -6.53
N ARG A 813 13.92 27.15 -5.40
CA ARG A 813 13.11 25.94 -5.35
C ARG A 813 11.64 26.25 -5.56
N LEU A 814 11.07 25.62 -6.58
CA LEU A 814 9.64 25.51 -6.83
C LEU A 814 9.19 24.13 -6.35
N ALA A 815 8.85 24.01 -5.06
CA ALA A 815 8.39 22.74 -4.51
C ALA A 815 6.98 22.40 -5.02
N LEU A 816 6.71 21.12 -5.24
CA LEU A 816 5.47 20.62 -5.82
C LEU A 816 4.66 19.90 -4.73
N PRO A 817 3.67 20.54 -4.08
CA PRO A 817 2.77 19.85 -3.17
C PRO A 817 2.03 18.69 -3.85
N ARG A 818 2.01 17.54 -3.17
CA ARG A 818 1.45 16.28 -3.71
C ARG A 818 -0.08 16.41 -3.88
N ARG A 819 -0.60 16.18 -5.09
CA ARG A 819 -2.04 16.15 -5.40
C ARG A 819 -2.80 17.49 -5.23
N VAL A 820 -2.09 18.62 -5.18
CA VAL A 820 -2.71 19.95 -4.94
C VAL A 820 -2.95 20.71 -6.24
N TYR A 821 -1.87 20.94 -7.00
CA TYR A 821 -1.90 21.81 -8.18
C TYR A 821 -1.96 21.01 -9.48
N THR A 822 -2.78 21.49 -10.40
CA THR A 822 -2.94 20.97 -11.76
C THR A 822 -2.00 21.67 -12.74
N ARG A 823 -1.92 21.17 -13.98
CA ARG A 823 -1.13 21.79 -15.07
C ARG A 823 -1.45 23.28 -15.30
N SER A 824 -2.71 23.71 -15.19
CA SER A 824 -3.08 25.12 -15.36
C SER A 824 -2.48 26.04 -14.31
N HIS A 825 -2.29 25.55 -13.08
CA HIS A 825 -1.59 26.30 -12.04
C HIS A 825 -0.10 26.42 -12.36
N TYR A 826 0.50 25.36 -12.90
CA TYR A 826 1.90 25.38 -13.35
C TYR A 826 2.13 26.21 -14.61
N ASP A 827 1.14 26.32 -15.50
CA ASP A 827 1.17 27.28 -16.61
C ASP A 827 1.25 28.73 -16.12
N HIS A 828 0.53 29.07 -15.05
CA HIS A 828 0.63 30.40 -14.41
C HIS A 828 2.04 30.66 -13.85
N VAL A 829 2.65 29.64 -13.25
CA VAL A 829 4.04 29.71 -12.76
C VAL A 829 5.02 29.94 -13.92
N ALA A 830 4.92 29.15 -14.99
CA ALA A 830 5.78 29.28 -16.15
C ALA A 830 5.58 30.61 -16.90
N ALA A 831 4.33 31.08 -17.03
CA ALA A 831 4.03 32.37 -17.63
C ALA A 831 4.62 33.54 -16.83
N THR A 832 4.57 33.45 -15.50
CA THR A 832 5.19 34.45 -14.61
C THR A 832 6.71 34.47 -14.78
N LEU A 833 7.36 33.29 -14.83
CA LEU A 833 8.80 33.19 -15.10
C LEU A 833 9.17 33.73 -16.48
N ALA A 834 8.39 33.42 -17.51
CA ALA A 834 8.60 33.93 -18.86
C ALA A 834 8.51 35.47 -18.92
N ASP A 835 7.59 36.07 -18.16
CA ASP A 835 7.48 37.53 -18.07
C ASP A 835 8.68 38.18 -17.37
N ILE A 836 9.22 37.53 -16.34
CA ILE A 836 10.46 37.97 -15.67
C ILE A 836 11.65 37.85 -16.63
N ALA A 837 11.78 36.72 -17.32
CA ALA A 837 12.86 36.43 -18.26
C ALA A 837 12.90 37.37 -19.48
N LYS A 838 11.78 37.99 -19.85
CA LYS A 838 11.74 39.03 -20.91
C LYS A 838 12.42 40.33 -20.49
N ASN A 839 12.51 40.63 -19.19
CA ASN A 839 13.12 41.86 -18.69
C ASN A 839 13.85 41.64 -17.34
N PRO A 840 14.91 40.81 -17.32
CA PRO A 840 15.59 40.44 -16.08
C PRO A 840 16.23 41.64 -15.38
N GLU A 841 16.73 42.62 -16.14
CA GLU A 841 17.37 43.85 -15.64
C GLU A 841 16.42 44.73 -14.80
N SER A 842 15.10 44.53 -14.89
CA SER A 842 14.12 45.23 -14.05
C SER A 842 14.09 44.76 -12.60
N VAL A 843 14.61 43.56 -12.34
CA VAL A 843 14.64 42.94 -11.01
C VAL A 843 15.79 43.52 -10.19
N ARG A 844 15.54 43.80 -8.91
CA ARG A 844 16.50 44.41 -7.99
C ARG A 844 17.00 43.42 -6.95
N GLY A 845 18.28 43.53 -6.61
CA GLY A 845 18.89 42.81 -5.49
C GLY A 845 18.44 43.35 -4.12
N TYR A 846 18.80 42.60 -3.08
CA TYR A 846 18.43 42.86 -1.69
C TYR A 846 19.67 42.92 -0.79
N ARG A 847 19.55 43.57 0.37
CA ARG A 847 20.57 43.57 1.43
C ARG A 847 19.97 43.17 2.77
N VAL A 848 20.76 42.55 3.64
CA VAL A 848 20.34 42.18 5.00
C VAL A 848 20.29 43.40 5.91
N THR A 849 19.23 43.52 6.70
CA THR A 849 19.06 44.55 7.75
C THR A 849 18.88 43.95 9.15
N GLY A 850 18.66 42.63 9.25
CA GLY A 850 18.67 41.90 10.51
C GLY A 850 18.61 40.38 10.28
N GLN A 851 19.30 39.60 11.12
CA GLN A 851 19.38 38.14 10.99
C GLN A 851 19.61 37.44 12.34
N SER A 852 19.17 36.18 12.44
CA SER A 852 19.50 35.25 13.54
C SER A 852 20.84 34.54 13.28
N PRO A 853 21.61 34.16 14.32
CA PRO A 853 22.86 33.40 14.15
C PRO A 853 22.65 31.96 13.65
N ILE A 854 21.48 31.36 13.90
CA ILE A 854 21.15 29.99 13.49
C ILE A 854 19.90 30.02 12.61
N LEU A 855 19.92 29.24 11.52
CA LEU A 855 18.82 29.12 10.55
C LEU A 855 18.29 30.49 10.09
N ARG A 856 19.22 31.39 9.72
CA ARG A 856 18.95 32.82 9.47
C ARG A 856 17.81 33.08 8.49
N HIS A 857 17.67 32.25 7.45
CA HIS A 857 16.71 32.41 6.37
C HIS A 857 15.24 32.42 6.85
N PHE A 858 14.91 31.81 7.99
CA PHE A 858 13.54 31.85 8.55
C PHE A 858 13.16 33.19 9.18
N SER A 859 14.14 34.00 9.60
CA SER A 859 13.89 35.23 10.40
C SER A 859 14.62 36.45 9.87
N ILE A 860 15.13 36.37 8.64
CA ILE A 860 15.92 37.42 8.02
C ILE A 860 15.04 38.61 7.68
N LYS A 861 15.62 39.81 7.79
CA LYS A 861 15.01 41.06 7.35
C LYS A 861 15.85 41.65 6.23
N LEU A 862 15.17 42.06 5.17
CA LEU A 862 15.78 42.50 3.93
C LEU A 862 15.21 43.84 3.49
N GLU A 863 15.98 44.56 2.68
CA GLU A 863 15.52 45.75 1.95
C GLU A 863 16.07 45.73 0.52
N PRO A 864 15.35 46.29 -0.48
CA PRO A 864 15.87 46.44 -1.84
C PRO A 864 17.11 47.34 -1.85
N VAL A 865 18.11 46.99 -2.66
CA VAL A 865 19.26 47.85 -2.91
C VAL A 865 18.78 49.10 -3.66
N SER A 866 19.18 50.28 -3.17
CA SER A 866 18.85 51.54 -3.84
C SER A 866 19.60 51.62 -5.17
N PRO A 867 18.99 52.13 -6.26
CA PRO A 867 19.73 52.43 -7.47
C PRO A 867 20.88 53.36 -7.10
N ALA A 868 22.10 53.05 -7.51
CA ALA A 868 23.20 54.00 -7.37
C ALA A 868 22.76 55.30 -8.07
N ALA A 869 22.64 56.38 -7.30
CA ALA A 869 22.54 57.71 -7.89
C ALA A 869 23.80 57.88 -8.76
N ASP A 870 23.61 58.21 -10.04
CA ASP A 870 24.66 58.42 -11.02
C ASP A 870 25.90 59.09 -10.39
N GLN A 871 26.95 58.31 -10.13
CA GLN A 871 28.30 58.84 -9.89
C GLN A 871 28.93 59.24 -11.25
N HIS A 872 28.20 60.06 -12.01
CA HIS A 872 28.66 60.77 -13.19
C HIS A 872 28.56 62.27 -12.94
N SER A 873 29.31 62.77 -11.96
CA SER A 873 29.71 64.19 -11.93
C SER A 873 30.88 64.39 -10.97
N SER A 874 32.10 64.23 -11.49
CA SER A 874 33.24 65.12 -11.20
C SER A 874 34.54 64.56 -11.78
N PHE A 875 34.64 64.40 -13.10
CA PHE A 875 35.94 64.54 -13.76
C PHE A 875 36.06 65.99 -14.22
N VAL A 876 36.59 66.82 -13.31
CA VAL A 876 37.06 68.16 -13.64
C VAL A 876 38.26 68.01 -14.57
N THR A 877 38.08 68.51 -15.79
CA THR A 877 39.11 68.74 -16.79
C THR A 877 40.21 69.62 -16.19
N THR A 878 41.38 69.05 -15.91
CA THR A 878 42.62 69.82 -15.81
C THR A 878 43.40 69.61 -17.10
N ARG A 879 43.19 70.55 -18.04
CA ARG A 879 44.12 70.82 -19.13
C ARG A 879 45.41 71.38 -18.51
N ALA A 880 46.53 70.74 -18.81
CA ALA A 880 47.82 71.42 -18.85
C ALA A 880 48.64 70.83 -20.02
N GLN A 881 48.89 71.68 -21.02
CA GLN A 881 50.09 71.66 -21.86
C GLN A 881 50.88 72.93 -21.51
N PRO A 882 52.20 73.00 -21.77
CA PRO A 882 53.05 72.05 -22.48
C PRO A 882 54.00 71.24 -21.60
#